data_AF-A0A8J7VDV6-F1
#
_entry.id   AF-A0A8J7VDV6-F1
#
_cell.length_a   1.000
_cell.length_b   1.000
_cell.length_c   1.000
_cell.angle_alpha   90.00
_cell.angle_beta   90.00
_cell.angle_gamma   90.00
#
_symmetry.space_group_name_H-M   'P 1'
#
loop_
_entity.id
_entity.type
_entity.pdbx_description
1 polymer ?
#
loop_
_entity_poly.entity_id
_entity_poly.type
_entity_poly.pdbx_seq_one_letter_code
_entity_poly.pdbx_strand_id
1 'polypeptide(L)'
;MLFAPTRRSLPRCLLLAVLAGATSLADAQTPARVNLAKYQRVTASVQNSTYEPDFAVDGLVSNFHSWRTGNQTGPTWLEITYPQPVTVASAQVYLGLWETAAGAQIYGNFRFQHHNGLTWVDIPGSSVTGNMQPEVNVVFTAPVTATRFRFYSTDSGSRTLRELAFFPPNLVAGTEQGFPLGTDVRLNLAYLRPATSSSAVLNNTYGAGYAKNAFDGYRDNASRWICTSTAAGEWIEVDLLAPHALGSAHVHSGFIDPANNPDRLTTQPMSDFTLQYFDGANWLPIPGAAITGNTEVARAIEFTTPITTSKLRLLTTSASNARLQELLVFPPRTGGYALGRETIDAAVPAQTWDRYSDSTYRLRNRGPDLRLGLVDGQIVYAPPGTPISTDIEWQLLLNYRDGSYRIRHPATGLCLALADISTAAGTTVVAQEYTALPHQDWWIVEDSADTATPKRFRLVNVYSGLVLQTRNASTSAGASVVVQPANDSLTLQFWNANLQRHYPKKGIAGTNSLIRTSVNPYVTDSDLTFIEDFYRRFGGSWSYSWGRQTSDTFPYMGIAHAFSPMQWGNFNWTHGTNQGPIDNIQRDVQSNSKPVYLLGFNEPDKSEQANMTVADALARWPRLEAQQVPLVAPVPANALGTWLDGTSGFHALANSLGYRRDYTAVHWYAAPDSNAAISHLQSVYNKYGRPVWLTEFSAVRWSGTATWTERDNFNFLAEFMWRAEALTWLKRYSLFAFIQASPGVNQSAPDPAEAPRSNALRSDGSLTPFGALYAGWDGVTDVLADRAYHIHNRGVFERAQNPGGTAAPALVDPNATETGTQWFLSPGLTAGTHRLISTLDGRPLRTSNGTTVTFGTVGQTDPSVEWRLVADQHGWYFIEHPTTAKRLKDNGTAATPTAPGVAGTYTLEGLTQTGDRFKWRFVRPAVAEPAGPPASPTDLVASVSANTITLTWSAGDTTTTHYTVQRSTTGTDPWINVATDLTSPTFTDSSLAPSTSYTYRVTATNLFALTSAPSGSVTATTEAPADPYAAWTLANLGTLPIDQQLPGADPDADGMANLLEYALGTDPRATAPNPTLTAAVDGRLQLTFRRAAADLNYEVLGSSDLVTWSVIATNPGTVGESVTVSDAVTLTESPRRFLRLRVTTTSLPTQGG
;
A
#
# COMPACT_ATOMS: atom_id res chain seq x y z
N MET A 1 -23.30 -41.01 12.59
CA MET A 1 -24.01 -40.13 11.63
C MET A 1 -22.98 -39.21 11.01
N LEU A 2 -22.73 -39.39 9.71
CA LEU A 2 -21.70 -38.70 8.93
C LEU A 2 -22.09 -37.22 8.71
N PHE A 3 -21.27 -36.30 9.23
CA PHE A 3 -21.14 -34.96 8.66
C PHE A 3 -19.71 -34.84 8.12
N ALA A 4 -19.56 -35.14 6.84
CA ALA A 4 -18.44 -34.62 6.05
C ALA A 4 -18.55 -33.08 6.02
N PRO A 5 -17.44 -32.33 5.98
CA PRO A 5 -17.49 -30.90 5.76
C PRO A 5 -17.84 -30.68 4.28
N THR A 6 -19.12 -30.73 3.96
CA THR A 6 -19.62 -30.10 2.74
C THR A 6 -19.22 -28.63 2.85
N ARG A 7 -18.43 -28.18 1.87
CA ARG A 7 -18.25 -26.77 1.51
C ARG A 7 -19.64 -26.14 1.39
N ARG A 8 -20.22 -25.70 2.50
CA ARG A 8 -21.41 -24.87 2.50
C ARG A 8 -20.93 -23.50 2.05
N SER A 9 -21.20 -23.25 0.77
CA SER A 9 -21.41 -21.93 0.20
C SER A 9 -21.66 -20.87 1.27
N LEU A 10 -20.60 -20.13 1.60
CA LEU A 10 -20.71 -18.76 2.09
C LEU A 10 -21.71 -18.03 1.18
N PRO A 11 -22.58 -17.15 1.70
CA PRO A 11 -23.56 -16.46 0.88
C PRO A 11 -22.82 -15.65 -0.20
N ARG A 12 -22.70 -16.24 -1.39
CA ARG A 12 -22.31 -15.60 -2.64
C ARG A 12 -23.49 -14.73 -3.06
N CYS A 13 -23.62 -13.54 -2.47
CA CYS A 13 -24.50 -12.47 -2.94
C CYS A 13 -24.29 -11.23 -2.08
N LEU A 14 -23.37 -10.33 -2.49
CA LEU A 14 -23.50 -8.88 -2.30
C LEU A 14 -22.37 -8.05 -2.93
N LEU A 15 -21.44 -8.63 -3.67
CA LEU A 15 -20.17 -7.93 -3.92
C LEU A 15 -20.14 -7.01 -5.14
N LEU A 16 -21.19 -6.99 -5.98
CA LEU A 16 -21.03 -6.54 -7.38
C LEU A 16 -22.17 -5.66 -7.93
N ALA A 17 -22.83 -4.91 -7.04
CA ALA A 17 -23.59 -3.70 -7.39
C ALA A 17 -22.77 -2.41 -7.08
N VAL A 18 -21.44 -2.48 -7.18
CA VAL A 18 -20.49 -1.67 -6.38
C VAL A 18 -19.76 -0.55 -7.16
N LEU A 19 -20.12 -0.23 -8.42
CA LEU A 19 -19.50 0.90 -9.14
C LEU A 19 -20.51 1.99 -9.57
N ALA A 20 -21.68 2.03 -8.94
CA ALA A 20 -22.71 3.03 -9.24
C ALA A 20 -22.36 4.42 -8.68
N GLY A 21 -21.58 5.16 -9.46
CA GLY A 21 -21.52 6.61 -9.54
C GLY A 21 -21.35 6.95 -11.02
N ALA A 22 -22.39 6.67 -11.82
CA ALA A 22 -22.28 6.72 -13.28
C ALA A 22 -22.11 8.16 -13.78
N THR A 23 -20.86 8.60 -13.95
CA THR A 23 -20.52 9.60 -14.97
C THR A 23 -20.62 8.91 -16.33
N SER A 24 -21.24 9.57 -17.31
CA SER A 24 -21.21 9.05 -18.67
C SER A 24 -19.76 9.01 -19.16
N LEU A 25 -19.43 8.07 -20.05
CA LEU A 25 -18.07 8.02 -20.62
C LEU A 25 -17.73 9.36 -21.31
N ALA A 26 -18.72 10.01 -21.94
CA ALA A 26 -18.53 11.32 -22.56
C ALA A 26 -18.12 12.39 -21.55
N ASP A 27 -18.81 12.48 -20.40
CA ASP A 27 -18.47 13.45 -19.34
C ASP A 27 -17.11 13.17 -18.72
N ALA A 28 -16.77 11.90 -18.51
CA ALA A 28 -15.50 11.50 -17.92
C ALA A 28 -14.29 11.75 -18.84
N GLN A 29 -14.51 11.80 -20.16
CA GLN A 29 -13.45 12.02 -21.16
C GLN A 29 -13.17 13.49 -21.45
N THR A 30 -13.96 14.43 -20.94
CA THR A 30 -13.62 15.85 -20.99
C THR A 30 -12.55 16.18 -19.93
N PRO A 31 -11.39 16.77 -20.31
CA PRO A 31 -10.40 17.19 -19.33
C PRO A 31 -11.01 18.12 -18.28
N ALA A 32 -10.81 17.78 -16.99
CA ALA A 32 -11.44 18.51 -15.91
C ALA A 32 -10.85 19.92 -15.76
N ARG A 33 -11.71 20.91 -15.51
CA ARG A 33 -11.32 22.30 -15.21
C ARG A 33 -10.95 22.42 -13.74
N VAL A 34 -9.74 22.00 -13.40
CA VAL A 34 -9.33 21.74 -12.01
C VAL A 34 -8.50 22.86 -11.40
N ASN A 35 -8.82 23.21 -10.15
CA ASN A 35 -8.02 24.08 -9.31
C ASN A 35 -6.79 23.31 -8.79
N LEU A 36 -5.62 23.63 -9.34
CA LEU A 36 -4.34 23.03 -8.97
C LEU A 36 -3.85 23.42 -7.57
N ALA A 37 -4.33 24.53 -7.00
CA ALA A 37 -4.01 24.93 -5.63
C ALA A 37 -4.78 24.10 -4.59
N LYS A 38 -5.92 23.53 -4.97
CA LYS A 38 -6.86 22.87 -4.07
C LYS A 38 -6.21 21.70 -3.32
N TYR A 39 -6.32 21.74 -1.99
CA TYR A 39 -5.77 20.76 -1.04
C TYR A 39 -4.24 20.60 -1.08
N GLN A 40 -3.52 21.52 -1.71
CA GLN A 40 -2.06 21.51 -1.73
C GLN A 40 -1.48 22.04 -0.43
N ARG A 41 -0.25 21.62 -0.12
CA ARG A 41 0.47 22.14 1.05
C ARG A 41 0.88 23.59 0.81
N VAL A 42 0.66 24.41 1.83
CA VAL A 42 1.06 25.81 1.80
C VAL A 42 1.97 26.18 2.96
N THR A 43 2.84 27.16 2.73
CA THR A 43 3.53 27.90 3.78
C THR A 43 3.24 29.38 3.59
N ALA A 44 3.32 30.17 4.65
CA ALA A 44 3.02 31.59 4.58
C ALA A 44 3.92 32.42 5.46
N SER A 45 4.00 33.72 5.16
CA SER A 45 4.72 34.70 5.96
C SER A 45 4.18 34.85 7.38
N VAL A 46 2.91 34.50 7.61
CA VAL A 46 2.22 34.60 8.89
C VAL A 46 1.36 33.36 9.11
N GLN A 47 1.46 32.80 10.32
CA GLN A 47 0.60 31.73 10.82
C GLN A 47 -0.44 32.28 11.80
N ASN A 48 -1.66 31.75 11.75
CA ASN A 48 -2.76 32.11 12.65
C ASN A 48 -3.55 30.84 12.98
N SER A 49 -3.50 30.38 14.23
CA SER A 49 -4.06 29.09 14.66
C SER A 49 -5.59 28.95 14.52
N THR A 50 -6.30 30.05 14.25
CA THR A 50 -7.75 30.04 13.99
C THR A 50 -8.07 30.18 12.50
N TYR A 51 -7.21 30.88 11.73
CA TYR A 51 -7.42 31.29 10.34
C TYR A 51 -6.16 31.01 9.53
N GLU A 52 -5.85 29.73 9.40
CA GLU A 52 -4.60 29.20 8.89
C GLU A 52 -4.45 29.38 7.37
N PRO A 53 -3.22 29.39 6.84
CA PRO A 53 -2.95 29.49 5.41
C PRO A 53 -3.67 28.42 4.56
N ASP A 54 -3.88 27.22 5.10
CA ASP A 54 -4.50 26.10 4.37
C ASP A 54 -5.94 26.34 3.95
N PHE A 55 -6.64 27.19 4.70
CA PHE A 55 -8.00 27.57 4.33
C PHE A 55 -8.06 28.39 3.05
N ALA A 56 -6.96 29.02 2.63
CA ALA A 56 -6.93 29.76 1.37
C ALA A 56 -6.82 28.84 0.15
N VAL A 57 -6.76 27.53 0.32
CA VAL A 57 -6.61 26.56 -0.79
C VAL A 57 -7.49 25.32 -0.60
N ASP A 58 -8.57 25.42 0.17
CA ASP A 58 -9.44 24.27 0.45
C ASP A 58 -10.62 24.17 -0.54
N GLY A 59 -10.74 25.13 -1.46
CA GLY A 59 -11.78 25.23 -2.47
C GLY A 59 -13.08 25.84 -1.97
N LEU A 60 -13.11 26.43 -0.76
CA LEU A 60 -14.31 27.00 -0.13
C LEU A 60 -14.12 28.49 0.13
N VAL A 61 -14.92 29.33 -0.53
CA VAL A 61 -14.89 30.77 -0.25
C VAL A 61 -15.72 31.06 0.99
N SER A 62 -15.07 31.35 2.11
CA SER A 62 -15.75 31.63 3.37
C SER A 62 -14.97 32.63 4.24
N ASN A 63 -15.65 33.32 5.15
CA ASN A 63 -14.98 34.05 6.23
C ASN A 63 -14.36 33.09 7.25
N PHE A 64 -15.04 31.95 7.48
CA PHE A 64 -14.66 30.95 8.46
C PHE A 64 -13.41 30.18 8.01
N HIS A 65 -13.35 29.83 6.72
CA HIS A 65 -12.18 29.26 6.07
C HIS A 65 -11.47 30.38 5.31
N SER A 66 -10.57 31.09 6.01
CA SER A 66 -9.75 32.13 5.40
C SER A 66 -8.37 32.19 6.05
N TRP A 67 -7.37 32.62 5.29
CA TRP A 67 -6.05 33.00 5.82
C TRP A 67 -6.05 34.47 6.22
N ARG A 68 -5.70 34.76 7.48
CA ARG A 68 -5.68 36.13 8.03
C ARG A 68 -4.31 36.47 8.60
N THR A 69 -3.72 37.56 8.11
CA THR A 69 -2.36 37.97 8.49
C THR A 69 -2.30 38.70 9.82
N GLY A 70 -3.42 39.19 10.36
CA GLY A 70 -3.39 40.22 11.40
C GLY A 70 -2.64 41.48 10.94
N ASN A 71 -2.37 42.42 11.86
CA ASN A 71 -1.77 43.70 11.49
C ASN A 71 -0.28 43.56 11.11
N GLN A 72 0.05 43.64 9.82
CA GLN A 72 1.42 43.47 9.30
C GLN A 72 2.02 44.78 8.76
N THR A 73 3.32 44.99 8.94
CA THR A 73 4.07 46.15 8.39
C THR A 73 5.03 45.79 7.25
N GLY A 74 5.26 44.49 7.02
CA GLY A 74 6.13 43.96 5.97
C GLY A 74 5.37 43.19 4.89
N PRO A 75 6.08 42.73 3.84
CA PRO A 75 5.45 41.97 2.77
C PRO A 75 4.86 40.66 3.29
N THR A 76 3.71 40.31 2.76
CA THR A 76 2.99 39.08 3.07
C THR A 76 2.97 38.15 1.87
N TRP A 77 3.07 36.86 2.11
CA TRP A 77 3.06 35.87 1.05
C TRP A 77 2.46 34.54 1.50
N LEU A 78 1.85 33.84 0.56
CA LEU A 78 1.40 32.46 0.70
C LEU A 78 1.98 31.65 -0.47
N GLU A 79 2.74 30.63 -0.14
CA GLU A 79 3.47 29.75 -1.05
C GLU A 79 2.79 28.39 -1.14
N ILE A 80 2.64 27.89 -2.36
CA ILE A 80 2.21 26.52 -2.67
C ILE A 80 3.39 25.75 -3.23
N THR A 81 3.67 24.58 -2.66
CA THR A 81 4.75 23.69 -3.12
C THR A 81 4.17 22.38 -3.67
N TYR A 82 4.66 22.01 -4.85
CA TYR A 82 4.33 20.78 -5.56
C TYR A 82 5.55 19.85 -5.57
N PRO A 83 5.34 18.52 -5.49
CA PRO A 83 6.44 17.55 -5.51
C PRO A 83 7.11 17.43 -6.89
N GLN A 84 6.42 17.87 -7.95
CA GLN A 84 6.89 17.84 -9.33
C GLN A 84 6.35 19.08 -10.06
N PRO A 85 6.99 19.53 -11.16
CA PRO A 85 6.62 20.78 -11.82
C PRO A 85 5.17 20.75 -12.34
N VAL A 86 4.40 21.80 -12.05
CA VAL A 86 3.04 22.02 -12.57
C VAL A 86 3.02 23.26 -13.46
N THR A 87 2.19 23.25 -14.49
CA THR A 87 2.02 24.39 -15.40
C THR A 87 0.77 25.18 -15.02
N VAL A 88 0.94 26.46 -14.69
CA VAL A 88 -0.14 27.39 -14.30
C VAL A 88 -0.20 28.55 -15.27
N ALA A 89 -1.39 28.92 -15.72
CA ALA A 89 -1.62 30.00 -16.69
C ALA A 89 -2.59 31.08 -16.20
N SER A 90 -3.36 30.82 -15.15
CA SER A 90 -4.24 31.82 -14.55
C SER A 90 -4.53 31.50 -13.09
N ALA A 91 -5.01 32.51 -12.36
CA ALA A 91 -5.38 32.42 -10.96
C ALA A 91 -6.68 33.14 -10.67
N GLN A 92 -7.43 32.66 -9.68
CA GLN A 92 -8.58 33.36 -9.11
C GLN A 92 -8.33 33.60 -7.63
N VAL A 93 -8.66 34.79 -7.14
CA VAL A 93 -8.32 35.23 -5.78
C VAL A 93 -9.53 35.86 -5.11
N TYR A 94 -9.84 35.40 -3.90
CA TYR A 94 -10.97 35.85 -3.09
C TYR A 94 -10.48 36.57 -1.84
N LEU A 95 -10.80 37.85 -1.70
CA LEU A 95 -10.11 38.80 -0.82
C LEU A 95 -11.03 39.50 0.18
N GLY A 96 -10.45 39.83 1.34
CA GLY A 96 -11.09 40.66 2.38
C GLY A 96 -12.13 39.91 3.22
N LEU A 97 -12.75 40.65 4.13
CA LEU A 97 -13.92 40.19 4.90
C LEU A 97 -15.18 40.85 4.36
N TRP A 98 -16.29 40.15 4.53
CA TRP A 98 -17.58 40.61 4.04
C TRP A 98 -18.29 41.58 4.99
N GLU A 99 -18.02 41.48 6.30
CA GLU A 99 -18.65 42.26 7.38
C GLU A 99 -17.96 43.61 7.69
N THR A 100 -16.81 43.86 7.08
CA THR A 100 -16.07 45.12 7.25
C THR A 100 -16.49 46.13 6.17
N ALA A 101 -16.23 47.43 6.40
CA ALA A 101 -16.51 48.46 5.39
C ALA A 101 -15.94 48.06 4.01
N ALA A 102 -16.64 48.38 2.91
CA ALA A 102 -16.23 48.00 1.56
C ALA A 102 -14.74 48.36 1.32
N GLY A 103 -13.92 47.36 0.94
CA GLY A 103 -12.48 47.53 0.76
C GLY A 103 -11.62 47.20 1.98
N ALA A 104 -12.18 46.99 3.16
CA ALA A 104 -11.41 46.69 4.36
C ALA A 104 -10.78 45.29 4.31
N GLN A 105 -9.51 45.21 4.71
CA GLN A 105 -8.66 44.01 4.68
C GLN A 105 -8.46 43.35 3.31
N ILE A 106 -8.87 44.00 2.21
CA ILE A 106 -8.60 43.55 0.84
C ILE A 106 -7.12 43.81 0.51
N TYR A 107 -6.52 42.87 -0.22
CA TYR A 107 -5.25 43.09 -0.89
C TYR A 107 -5.46 43.97 -2.11
N GLY A 108 -5.00 45.22 -2.02
CA GLY A 108 -5.04 46.21 -3.09
C GLY A 108 -3.86 46.06 -4.06
N ASN A 109 -2.70 45.63 -3.57
CA ASN A 109 -1.52 45.43 -4.41
C ASN A 109 -0.91 44.05 -4.18
N PHE A 110 -0.96 43.20 -5.20
CA PHE A 110 -0.39 41.86 -5.14
C PHE A 110 0.06 41.38 -6.52
N ARG A 111 0.86 40.32 -6.53
CA ARG A 111 1.30 39.62 -7.74
C ARG A 111 1.59 38.16 -7.46
N PHE A 112 1.71 37.37 -8.52
CA PHE A 112 2.16 35.99 -8.41
C PHE A 112 3.62 35.85 -8.79
N GLN A 113 4.33 34.98 -8.09
CA GLN A 113 5.73 34.68 -8.36
C GLN A 113 5.92 33.17 -8.45
N HIS A 114 6.93 32.73 -9.21
CA HIS A 114 7.39 31.35 -9.23
C HIS A 114 8.86 31.28 -8.81
N HIS A 115 9.28 30.16 -8.24
CA HIS A 115 10.68 29.94 -7.89
C HIS A 115 11.41 29.30 -9.07
N ASN A 116 12.52 29.91 -9.53
CA ASN A 116 13.31 29.38 -10.66
C ASN A 116 14.45 28.44 -10.23
N GLY A 117 14.48 28.05 -8.96
CA GLY A 117 15.54 27.25 -8.35
C GLY A 117 16.55 28.07 -7.53
N LEU A 118 16.66 29.37 -7.80
CA LEU A 118 17.56 30.27 -7.08
C LEU A 118 16.82 31.40 -6.36
N THR A 119 15.83 32.00 -7.03
CA THR A 119 15.13 33.19 -6.56
C THR A 119 13.66 33.16 -6.96
N TRP A 120 12.88 34.04 -6.33
CA TRP A 120 11.50 34.31 -6.72
C TRP A 120 11.46 35.29 -7.88
N VAL A 121 10.76 34.91 -8.95
CA VAL A 121 10.58 35.70 -10.17
C VAL A 121 9.10 36.01 -10.35
N ASP A 122 8.79 37.26 -10.71
CA ASP A 122 7.42 37.68 -11.00
C ASP A 122 6.88 36.96 -12.23
N ILE A 123 5.64 36.46 -12.14
CA ILE A 123 4.95 35.86 -13.27
C ILE A 123 4.43 36.98 -14.18
N PRO A 124 4.82 37.04 -15.46
CA PRO A 124 4.37 38.08 -16.38
C PRO A 124 2.84 38.15 -16.51
N GLY A 125 2.27 39.35 -16.31
CA GLY A 125 0.82 39.58 -16.36
C GLY A 125 0.09 39.36 -15.02
N SER A 126 0.79 38.99 -13.96
CA SER A 126 0.17 38.66 -12.67
C SER A 126 -0.04 39.83 -11.70
N SER A 127 0.53 41.01 -11.99
CA SER A 127 0.50 42.16 -11.09
C SER A 127 -0.85 42.87 -11.07
N VAL A 128 -1.38 43.09 -9.87
CA VAL A 128 -2.61 43.83 -9.58
C VAL A 128 -2.28 45.00 -8.65
N THR A 129 -2.86 46.18 -8.91
CA THR A 129 -2.57 47.43 -8.17
C THR A 129 -3.86 48.21 -7.95
N GLY A 130 -4.02 48.80 -6.76
CA GLY A 130 -5.19 49.60 -6.39
C GLY A 130 -6.51 48.82 -6.35
N ASN A 131 -6.46 47.50 -6.17
CA ASN A 131 -7.65 46.66 -6.15
C ASN A 131 -8.57 46.95 -4.95
N MET A 132 -9.87 47.04 -5.21
CA MET A 132 -10.92 47.12 -4.20
C MET A 132 -11.96 46.01 -4.34
N GLN A 133 -11.78 45.10 -5.30
CA GLN A 133 -12.72 44.02 -5.57
C GLN A 133 -12.45 42.84 -4.63
N PRO A 134 -13.51 42.22 -4.08
CA PRO A 134 -13.40 41.04 -3.22
C PRO A 134 -13.08 39.76 -4.00
N GLU A 135 -13.11 39.80 -5.34
CA GLU A 135 -12.87 38.67 -6.25
C GLU A 135 -12.11 39.18 -7.47
N VAL A 136 -11.00 38.52 -7.82
CA VAL A 136 -10.15 38.93 -8.94
C VAL A 136 -9.78 37.71 -9.77
N ASN A 137 -9.93 37.80 -11.09
CA ASN A 137 -9.40 36.83 -12.04
C ASN A 137 -8.13 37.39 -12.67
N VAL A 138 -7.03 36.64 -12.61
CA VAL A 138 -5.70 37.05 -13.08
C VAL A 138 -5.24 36.08 -14.15
N VAL A 139 -5.11 36.55 -15.39
CA VAL A 139 -4.65 35.75 -16.53
C VAL A 139 -3.19 36.09 -16.80
N PHE A 140 -2.32 35.08 -16.84
CA PHE A 140 -0.90 35.28 -17.11
C PHE A 140 -0.68 35.49 -18.61
N THR A 141 0.33 36.28 -18.96
CA THR A 141 0.66 36.52 -20.38
C THR A 141 1.25 35.28 -21.07
N ALA A 142 1.79 34.35 -20.28
CA ALA A 142 2.22 33.02 -20.72
C ALA A 142 2.12 32.01 -19.56
N PRO A 143 1.87 30.72 -19.83
CA PRO A 143 1.96 29.68 -18.83
C PRO A 143 3.35 29.58 -18.19
N VAL A 144 3.40 29.26 -16.90
CA VAL A 144 4.63 29.07 -16.13
C VAL A 144 4.64 27.68 -15.53
N THR A 145 5.73 26.95 -15.73
CA THR A 145 5.96 25.62 -15.15
C THR A 145 6.97 25.71 -14.02
N ALA A 146 6.56 25.35 -12.80
CA ALA A 146 7.43 25.35 -11.62
C ALA A 146 6.93 24.38 -10.54
N THR A 147 7.75 24.12 -9.53
CA THR A 147 7.33 23.36 -8.33
C THR A 147 6.85 24.26 -7.21
N ARG A 148 7.10 25.57 -7.28
CA ARG A 148 6.78 26.51 -6.20
C ARG A 148 6.22 27.79 -6.79
N PHE A 149 5.04 28.16 -6.31
CA PHE A 149 4.33 29.39 -6.67
C PHE A 149 3.97 30.12 -5.40
N ARG A 150 3.92 31.46 -5.43
CA ARG A 150 3.40 32.22 -4.30
C ARG A 150 2.57 33.41 -4.72
N PHE A 151 1.54 33.67 -3.92
CA PHE A 151 0.90 34.99 -3.81
C PHE A 151 1.83 35.90 -3.00
N TYR A 152 2.10 37.10 -3.49
CA TYR A 152 2.99 38.07 -2.83
C TYR A 152 2.37 39.46 -2.82
N SER A 153 2.37 40.12 -1.66
CA SER A 153 1.83 41.46 -1.45
C SER A 153 2.77 42.30 -0.59
N THR A 154 2.82 43.60 -0.88
CA THR A 154 3.51 44.61 -0.07
C THR A 154 2.55 45.47 0.75
N ASP A 155 1.26 45.17 0.73
CA ASP A 155 0.28 45.90 1.50
C ASP A 155 0.49 45.73 3.00
N SER A 156 0.40 46.85 3.74
CA SER A 156 0.45 46.87 5.20
C SER A 156 -0.95 46.83 5.82
N GLY A 157 -1.05 46.32 7.04
CA GLY A 157 -2.28 46.23 7.82
C GLY A 157 -2.79 44.80 7.93
N SER A 158 -3.99 44.64 8.49
CA SER A 158 -4.68 43.35 8.46
C SER A 158 -5.18 43.04 7.06
N ARG A 159 -4.86 41.86 6.55
CA ARG A 159 -5.29 41.37 5.24
C ARG A 159 -5.84 39.95 5.33
N THR A 160 -6.78 39.67 4.45
CA THR A 160 -7.50 38.40 4.42
C THR A 160 -7.55 37.85 2.99
N LEU A 161 -7.16 36.59 2.85
CA LEU A 161 -7.31 35.78 1.64
C LEU A 161 -8.27 34.63 1.98
N ARG A 162 -9.45 34.64 1.39
CA ARG A 162 -10.46 33.59 1.61
C ARG A 162 -10.17 32.34 0.80
N GLU A 163 -9.74 32.49 -0.45
CA GLU A 163 -9.42 31.37 -1.33
C GLU A 163 -8.51 31.84 -2.49
N LEU A 164 -7.63 30.94 -2.93
CA LEU A 164 -6.72 31.07 -4.05
C LEU A 164 -6.83 29.81 -4.91
N ALA A 165 -7.19 30.00 -6.18
CA ALA A 165 -7.22 28.93 -7.16
C ALA A 165 -6.20 29.16 -8.27
N PHE A 166 -5.52 28.10 -8.69
CA PHE A 166 -4.62 28.07 -9.85
C PHE A 166 -5.15 27.15 -10.93
N PHE A 167 -5.00 27.54 -12.18
CA PHE A 167 -5.52 26.76 -13.31
C PHE A 167 -4.47 26.51 -14.39
N PRO A 168 -4.56 25.36 -15.10
CA PRO A 168 -3.72 25.07 -16.24
C PRO A 168 -4.01 26.00 -17.43
N PRO A 169 -3.24 25.93 -18.53
CA PRO A 169 -3.52 26.64 -19.78
C PRO A 169 -4.96 26.45 -20.29
N ASN A 170 -5.59 27.54 -20.74
CA ASN A 170 -6.88 27.54 -21.42
C ASN A 170 -6.82 28.45 -22.66
N LEU A 171 -6.23 27.91 -23.73
CA LEU A 171 -5.98 28.62 -24.97
C LEU A 171 -7.21 28.62 -25.89
N VAL A 172 -7.68 29.81 -26.26
CA VAL A 172 -8.65 30.01 -27.34
C VAL A 172 -7.94 30.77 -28.46
N ALA A 173 -7.84 30.13 -29.63
CA ALA A 173 -7.09 30.66 -30.78
C ALA A 173 -5.66 31.12 -30.44
N GLY A 174 -4.96 30.37 -29.57
CA GLY A 174 -3.58 30.65 -29.16
C GLY A 174 -3.41 31.73 -28.10
N THR A 175 -4.49 32.26 -27.54
CA THR A 175 -4.47 33.26 -26.45
C THR A 175 -5.02 32.66 -25.16
N GLU A 176 -4.34 32.88 -24.03
CA GLU A 176 -4.83 32.48 -22.72
C GLU A 176 -6.08 33.28 -22.34
N GLN A 177 -7.17 32.58 -22.02
CA GLN A 177 -8.42 33.19 -21.56
C GLN A 177 -8.64 33.04 -20.05
N GLY A 178 -7.83 32.21 -19.39
CA GLY A 178 -8.10 31.76 -18.02
C GLY A 178 -9.46 31.09 -17.89
N PHE A 179 -9.99 31.01 -16.68
CA PHE A 179 -11.28 30.38 -16.39
C PHE A 179 -12.29 31.37 -15.83
N PRO A 180 -13.61 31.16 -16.04
CA PRO A 180 -14.65 31.98 -15.40
C PRO A 180 -14.52 31.98 -13.88
N LEU A 181 -14.73 33.13 -13.23
CA LEU A 181 -14.69 33.25 -11.76
C LEU A 181 -15.54 32.17 -11.09
N GLY A 182 -14.95 31.49 -10.11
CA GLY A 182 -15.46 30.36 -9.30
C GLY A 182 -15.55 29.05 -10.07
N THR A 183 -14.62 28.81 -10.99
CA THR A 183 -14.39 27.47 -11.55
C THR A 183 -13.72 26.59 -10.49
N ASP A 184 -14.27 25.41 -10.19
CA ASP A 184 -13.76 24.47 -9.14
C ASP A 184 -13.52 25.10 -7.74
N VAL A 185 -14.28 26.14 -7.43
CA VAL A 185 -14.31 26.86 -6.15
C VAL A 185 -15.77 27.06 -5.74
N ARG A 186 -16.10 26.82 -4.47
CA ARG A 186 -17.48 26.89 -3.97
C ARG A 186 -17.81 28.25 -3.37
N LEU A 187 -18.82 28.91 -3.92
CA LEU A 187 -19.30 30.23 -3.51
C LEU A 187 -20.65 30.18 -2.78
N ASN A 188 -21.44 29.13 -2.96
CA ASN A 188 -22.69 28.95 -2.25
C ASN A 188 -22.42 28.75 -0.75
N LEU A 189 -22.73 29.77 0.04
CA LEU A 189 -22.44 29.78 1.48
C LEU A 189 -23.38 28.86 2.28
N ALA A 190 -24.52 28.49 1.70
CA ALA A 190 -25.50 27.58 2.30
C ALA A 190 -25.19 26.09 2.05
N TYR A 191 -24.23 25.76 1.17
CA TYR A 191 -23.94 24.38 0.80
C TYR A 191 -23.53 23.51 2.00
N LEU A 192 -24.24 22.39 2.20
CA LEU A 192 -24.09 21.44 3.31
C LEU A 192 -24.07 22.09 4.71
N ARG A 193 -24.73 23.24 4.86
CA ARG A 193 -24.87 23.90 6.15
C ARG A 193 -25.99 23.27 6.99
N PRO A 194 -25.92 23.35 8.34
CA PRO A 194 -27.02 22.92 9.18
C PRO A 194 -28.33 23.62 8.78
N ALA A 195 -29.38 22.84 8.60
CA ALA A 195 -30.68 23.34 8.19
C ALA A 195 -31.80 22.72 9.02
N THR A 196 -32.83 23.51 9.31
CA THR A 196 -34.06 23.07 9.97
C THR A 196 -35.27 23.66 9.28
N SER A 197 -36.45 23.12 9.57
CA SER A 197 -37.70 23.59 8.96
C SER A 197 -38.85 23.50 9.95
N SER A 198 -39.94 24.24 9.67
CA SER A 198 -41.21 24.17 10.40
C SER A 198 -41.82 22.77 10.38
N SER A 199 -41.71 22.09 9.24
CA SER A 199 -42.25 20.76 9.01
C SER A 199 -41.50 20.04 7.88
N ALA A 200 -41.69 18.72 7.74
CA ALA A 200 -41.13 17.94 6.62
C ALA A 200 -42.01 16.72 6.29
N VAL A 201 -42.30 16.48 5.01
CA VAL A 201 -42.98 15.25 4.55
C VAL A 201 -41.97 14.13 4.39
N LEU A 202 -42.02 13.13 5.28
CA LEU A 202 -41.04 12.03 5.30
C LEU A 202 -41.45 10.80 4.47
N ASN A 203 -42.74 10.64 4.18
CA ASN A 203 -43.25 9.53 3.37
C ASN A 203 -43.81 10.07 2.05
N ASN A 204 -43.04 9.95 0.99
CA ASN A 204 -43.36 10.48 -0.33
C ASN A 204 -42.78 9.56 -1.41
N THR A 205 -43.47 9.46 -2.55
CA THR A 205 -43.15 8.56 -3.66
C THR A 205 -41.71 8.68 -4.16
N TYR A 206 -41.15 9.88 -4.10
CA TYR A 206 -39.82 10.18 -4.63
C TYR A 206 -38.71 10.24 -3.56
N GLY A 207 -39.05 10.04 -2.28
CA GLY A 207 -38.12 10.20 -1.16
C GLY A 207 -38.55 11.26 -0.15
N ALA A 208 -37.96 11.18 1.04
CA ALA A 208 -38.26 12.04 2.17
C ALA A 208 -37.80 13.49 1.95
N GLY A 209 -38.65 14.45 2.30
CA GLY A 209 -38.45 15.88 2.05
C GLY A 209 -37.70 16.62 3.15
N TYR A 210 -36.51 16.14 3.54
CA TYR A 210 -35.74 16.73 4.64
C TYR A 210 -35.27 18.15 4.34
N ALA A 211 -35.14 19.00 5.37
CA ALA A 211 -34.65 20.38 5.22
C ALA A 211 -33.26 20.45 4.57
N LYS A 212 -32.35 19.54 4.96
CA LYS A 212 -30.98 19.50 4.42
C LYS A 212 -30.90 19.28 2.91
N ASN A 213 -31.92 18.65 2.32
CA ASN A 213 -31.95 18.36 0.88
C ASN A 213 -32.11 19.63 0.03
N ALA A 214 -32.46 20.76 0.65
CA ALA A 214 -32.54 22.06 -0.03
C ALA A 214 -31.20 22.81 -0.06
N PHE A 215 -30.12 22.17 0.39
CA PHE A 215 -28.80 22.77 0.57
C PHE A 215 -27.66 21.80 0.19
N ASP A 216 -27.94 20.71 -0.52
CA ASP A 216 -26.96 19.68 -0.85
C ASP A 216 -26.36 19.83 -2.26
N GLY A 217 -26.87 20.80 -3.02
CA GLY A 217 -26.42 21.17 -4.34
C GLY A 217 -27.05 20.32 -5.45
N TYR A 218 -28.05 19.49 -5.17
CA TYR A 218 -28.70 18.63 -6.16
C TYR A 218 -30.14 19.03 -6.41
N ARG A 219 -30.53 19.07 -7.68
CA ARG A 219 -31.89 19.32 -8.12
C ARG A 219 -32.51 18.04 -8.66
N ASP A 220 -33.29 17.38 -7.82
CA ASP A 220 -34.03 16.19 -8.17
C ASP A 220 -35.28 16.03 -7.29
N ASN A 221 -36.22 15.18 -7.71
CA ASN A 221 -37.39 14.90 -6.89
C ASN A 221 -37.09 14.22 -5.55
N ALA A 222 -35.98 13.49 -5.46
CA ALA A 222 -35.46 12.92 -4.23
C ALA A 222 -34.69 13.93 -3.37
N SER A 223 -34.25 15.05 -3.97
CA SER A 223 -33.50 16.12 -3.31
C SER A 223 -34.31 17.41 -3.22
N ARG A 224 -35.18 17.46 -2.21
CA ARG A 224 -35.96 18.67 -1.89
C ARG A 224 -36.45 18.65 -0.46
N TRP A 225 -36.71 19.84 0.09
CA TRP A 225 -37.57 20.02 1.24
C TRP A 225 -39.05 20.11 0.82
N ILE A 226 -39.95 19.53 1.63
CA ILE A 226 -41.39 19.56 1.41
C ILE A 226 -42.09 19.84 2.74
N CYS A 227 -42.85 20.92 2.85
CA CYS A 227 -43.63 21.21 4.06
C CYS A 227 -44.87 20.30 4.17
N THR A 228 -45.34 20.05 5.40
CA THR A 228 -46.54 19.23 5.65
C THR A 228 -47.83 20.04 5.58
N SER A 229 -47.78 21.34 5.88
CA SER A 229 -48.92 22.24 5.86
C SER A 229 -49.14 22.84 4.47
N THR A 230 -50.38 23.24 4.20
CA THR A 230 -50.73 24.09 3.05
C THR A 230 -51.03 25.53 3.48
N ALA A 231 -50.89 25.87 4.77
CA ALA A 231 -51.07 27.24 5.27
C ALA A 231 -49.85 28.13 4.96
N ALA A 232 -50.04 29.45 5.04
CA ALA A 232 -48.93 30.40 5.03
C ALA A 232 -48.13 30.30 6.34
N GLY A 233 -46.84 30.64 6.29
CA GLY A 233 -45.97 30.68 7.47
C GLY A 233 -45.06 29.46 7.66
N GLU A 234 -45.02 28.54 6.70
CA GLU A 234 -44.02 27.48 6.68
C GLU A 234 -42.64 28.07 6.38
N TRP A 235 -41.61 27.53 7.01
CA TRP A 235 -40.26 28.06 6.88
C TRP A 235 -39.21 26.96 6.81
N ILE A 236 -38.11 27.30 6.17
CA ILE A 236 -36.86 26.54 6.17
C ILE A 236 -35.72 27.53 6.41
N GLU A 237 -34.83 27.19 7.35
CA GLU A 237 -33.70 28.03 7.72
C GLU A 237 -32.37 27.29 7.63
N VAL A 238 -31.31 28.05 7.38
CA VAL A 238 -29.93 27.59 7.28
C VAL A 238 -29.04 28.39 8.22
N ASP A 239 -28.17 27.68 8.95
CA ASP A 239 -27.13 28.24 9.81
C ASP A 239 -25.80 28.33 9.04
N LEU A 240 -25.36 29.54 8.72
CA LEU A 240 -24.12 29.79 7.99
C LEU A 240 -22.86 29.63 8.86
N LEU A 241 -23.01 29.28 10.14
CA LEU A 241 -21.99 29.11 11.18
C LEU A 241 -21.28 30.39 11.63
N ALA A 242 -21.17 31.38 10.76
CA ALA A 242 -20.61 32.69 11.03
C ALA A 242 -21.37 33.77 10.26
N PRO A 243 -21.25 35.06 10.64
CA PRO A 243 -21.78 36.14 9.82
C PRO A 243 -21.12 36.22 8.44
N HIS A 244 -21.95 36.32 7.39
CA HIS A 244 -21.54 36.53 6.00
C HIS A 244 -22.31 37.68 5.38
N ALA A 245 -21.67 38.49 4.53
CA ALA A 245 -22.41 39.38 3.66
C ALA A 245 -23.01 38.59 2.50
N LEU A 246 -24.28 38.84 2.21
CA LEU A 246 -25.05 38.21 1.17
C LEU A 246 -25.62 39.31 0.27
N GLY A 247 -25.58 39.10 -1.04
CA GLY A 247 -26.15 40.05 -2.01
C GLY A 247 -27.11 39.44 -3.02
N SER A 248 -27.20 38.11 -3.08
CA SER A 248 -28.19 37.42 -3.90
C SER A 248 -28.47 36.02 -3.39
N ALA A 249 -29.61 35.48 -3.81
CA ALA A 249 -29.98 34.09 -3.58
C ALA A 249 -30.60 33.49 -4.84
N HIS A 250 -30.40 32.19 -5.07
CA HIS A 250 -31.15 31.45 -6.08
C HIS A 250 -32.11 30.50 -5.39
N VAL A 251 -33.38 30.54 -5.80
CA VAL A 251 -34.44 29.66 -5.31
C VAL A 251 -34.81 28.71 -6.44
N HIS A 252 -34.57 27.42 -6.22
CA HIS A 252 -35.07 26.34 -7.05
C HIS A 252 -36.23 25.67 -6.32
N SER A 253 -37.44 25.81 -6.84
CA SER A 253 -38.69 25.37 -6.20
C SER A 253 -39.53 24.49 -7.12
N GLY A 254 -40.45 23.75 -6.51
CA GLY A 254 -41.38 22.86 -7.19
C GLY A 254 -40.88 21.43 -7.35
N PHE A 255 -41.43 20.73 -8.33
CA PHE A 255 -41.25 19.29 -8.54
C PHE A 255 -41.26 18.96 -10.04
N ILE A 256 -40.51 17.94 -10.43
CA ILE A 256 -40.44 17.43 -11.80
C ILE A 256 -41.49 16.32 -11.95
N ASP A 257 -42.51 16.45 -12.79
CA ASP A 257 -43.44 15.34 -13.08
C ASP A 257 -42.88 14.45 -14.20
N PRO A 258 -42.36 13.24 -13.92
CA PRO A 258 -41.74 12.42 -14.95
C PRO A 258 -42.75 11.90 -15.99
N ALA A 259 -44.03 11.81 -15.64
CA ALA A 259 -45.07 11.29 -16.52
C ALA A 259 -45.53 12.31 -17.58
N ASN A 260 -45.46 13.60 -17.24
CA ASN A 260 -45.98 14.69 -18.08
C ASN A 260 -44.90 15.67 -18.54
N ASN A 261 -43.66 15.54 -18.04
CA ASN A 261 -42.55 16.44 -18.37
C ASN A 261 -41.20 15.70 -18.50
N PRO A 262 -40.98 14.95 -19.60
CA PRO A 262 -39.77 14.18 -19.81
C PRO A 262 -38.50 15.05 -19.94
N ASP A 263 -38.65 16.32 -20.33
CA ASP A 263 -37.54 17.29 -20.47
C ASP A 263 -37.21 18.03 -19.16
N ARG A 264 -37.86 17.69 -18.04
CA ARG A 264 -37.68 18.30 -16.69
C ARG A 264 -38.04 19.78 -16.57
N LEU A 265 -38.95 20.30 -17.40
CA LEU A 265 -39.16 21.75 -17.56
C LEU A 265 -40.23 22.42 -16.67
N THR A 266 -41.03 21.73 -15.82
CA THR A 266 -42.04 22.27 -14.84
C THR A 266 -42.82 21.11 -14.13
N THR A 267 -43.38 21.24 -12.91
CA THR A 267 -44.70 21.86 -12.62
C THR A 267 -44.92 22.18 -11.12
N GLN A 268 -45.32 23.42 -10.79
CA GLN A 268 -45.65 23.99 -9.46
C GLN A 268 -44.51 24.71 -8.71
N PRO A 269 -44.01 25.85 -9.23
CA PRO A 269 -43.14 26.75 -8.47
C PRO A 269 -43.84 27.28 -7.22
N MET A 270 -43.06 27.68 -6.22
CA MET A 270 -43.60 28.42 -5.08
C MET A 270 -44.01 29.83 -5.51
N SER A 271 -45.27 30.21 -5.27
CA SER A 271 -45.83 31.50 -5.70
C SER A 271 -45.37 32.66 -4.83
N ASP A 272 -45.69 32.64 -3.53
CA ASP A 272 -45.46 33.79 -2.64
C ASP A 272 -44.61 33.38 -1.43
N PHE A 273 -43.44 33.99 -1.32
CA PHE A 273 -42.48 33.74 -0.25
C PHE A 273 -41.58 34.95 -0.04
N THR A 274 -40.94 35.01 1.12
CA THR A 274 -39.94 36.04 1.43
C THR A 274 -38.70 35.42 2.05
N LEU A 275 -37.54 36.00 1.76
CA LEU A 275 -36.31 35.66 2.49
C LEU A 275 -36.13 36.61 3.66
N GLN A 276 -35.71 36.05 4.80
CA GLN A 276 -35.46 36.77 6.04
C GLN A 276 -34.07 36.42 6.57
N TYR A 277 -33.45 37.35 7.30
CA TYR A 277 -32.17 37.15 7.97
C TYR A 277 -32.30 37.35 9.47
N PHE A 278 -31.43 36.70 10.23
CA PHE A 278 -31.38 36.85 11.68
C PHE A 278 -30.37 37.94 12.07
N ASP A 279 -30.80 38.91 12.89
CA ASP A 279 -29.94 40.00 13.37
C ASP A 279 -29.23 39.69 14.71
N GLY A 280 -29.47 38.50 15.25
CA GLY A 280 -29.01 38.10 16.59
C GLY A 280 -30.13 38.00 17.62
N ALA A 281 -31.30 38.59 17.35
CA ALA A 281 -32.47 38.54 18.22
C ALA A 281 -33.78 38.27 17.46
N ASN A 282 -33.94 38.82 16.26
CA ASN A 282 -35.17 38.81 15.47
C ASN A 282 -34.92 38.38 14.03
N TRP A 283 -35.99 37.89 13.39
CA TRP A 283 -36.03 37.64 11.96
C TRP A 283 -36.54 38.88 11.22
N LEU A 284 -35.71 39.45 10.35
CA LEU A 284 -36.00 40.66 9.58
C LEU A 284 -36.10 40.34 8.07
N PRO A 285 -36.92 41.06 7.28
CA PRO A 285 -37.00 40.88 5.84
C PRO A 285 -35.69 41.27 5.15
N ILE A 286 -35.29 40.50 4.13
CA ILE A 286 -34.16 40.86 3.26
C ILE A 286 -34.66 41.85 2.19
N PRO A 287 -34.04 43.04 2.05
CA PRO A 287 -34.42 44.02 1.03
C PRO A 287 -34.37 43.43 -0.39
N GLY A 288 -35.48 43.54 -1.14
CA GLY A 288 -35.60 43.00 -2.50
C GLY A 288 -35.99 41.52 -2.60
N ALA A 289 -36.11 40.81 -1.48
CA ALA A 289 -36.34 39.36 -1.48
C ALA A 289 -37.78 38.93 -1.10
N ALA A 290 -38.76 39.84 -1.24
CA ALA A 290 -40.18 39.51 -1.12
C ALA A 290 -40.76 39.21 -2.50
N ILE A 291 -41.19 37.97 -2.70
CA ILE A 291 -41.65 37.45 -3.98
C ILE A 291 -43.15 37.17 -3.91
N THR A 292 -43.90 37.62 -4.93
CA THR A 292 -45.34 37.42 -5.06
C THR A 292 -45.68 37.02 -6.50
N GLY A 293 -46.61 36.10 -6.69
CA GLY A 293 -47.09 35.64 -7.98
C GLY A 293 -46.01 34.94 -8.82
N ASN A 294 -45.01 34.31 -8.19
CA ASN A 294 -43.92 33.68 -8.90
C ASN A 294 -44.37 32.47 -9.72
N THR A 295 -43.97 32.46 -10.99
CA THR A 295 -44.23 31.37 -11.94
C THR A 295 -42.95 30.66 -12.37
N GLU A 296 -41.79 31.06 -11.83
CA GLU A 296 -40.48 30.52 -12.17
C GLU A 296 -40.07 29.43 -11.17
N VAL A 297 -39.71 28.25 -11.67
CA VAL A 297 -39.15 27.16 -10.84
C VAL A 297 -37.74 27.47 -10.37
N ALA A 298 -37.00 28.28 -11.13
CA ALA A 298 -35.65 28.72 -10.81
C ALA A 298 -35.63 30.24 -10.89
N ARG A 299 -35.44 30.90 -9.75
CA ARG A 299 -35.48 32.36 -9.66
C ARG A 299 -34.19 32.86 -9.01
N ALA A 300 -33.51 33.77 -9.71
CA ALA A 300 -32.45 34.57 -9.12
C ALA A 300 -33.08 35.77 -8.40
N ILE A 301 -32.65 36.02 -7.17
CA ILE A 301 -33.14 37.09 -6.31
C ILE A 301 -31.94 37.95 -5.95
N GLU A 302 -31.88 39.15 -6.49
CA GLU A 302 -30.87 40.15 -6.10
C GLU A 302 -31.37 40.93 -4.88
N PHE A 303 -30.49 41.11 -3.89
CA PHE A 303 -30.82 41.93 -2.73
C PHE A 303 -30.58 43.38 -3.11
N THR A 304 -31.59 44.24 -2.92
CA THR A 304 -31.44 45.68 -3.24
C THR A 304 -30.37 46.35 -2.39
N THR A 305 -30.12 45.77 -1.21
CA THR A 305 -29.02 46.14 -0.32
C THR A 305 -28.42 44.85 0.23
N PRO A 306 -27.08 44.66 0.14
CA PRO A 306 -26.42 43.56 0.82
C PRO A 306 -26.70 43.55 2.32
N ILE A 307 -26.84 42.36 2.90
CA ILE A 307 -27.05 42.15 4.33
C ILE A 307 -25.92 41.32 4.92
N THR A 308 -25.68 41.41 6.23
CA THR A 308 -24.74 40.55 6.95
C THR A 308 -25.48 39.74 8.01
N THR A 309 -25.37 38.42 7.96
CA THR A 309 -26.07 37.52 8.91
C THR A 309 -25.38 36.18 9.07
N SER A 310 -25.61 35.50 10.20
CA SER A 310 -25.25 34.10 10.40
C SER A 310 -26.38 33.11 10.09
N LYS A 311 -27.62 33.58 9.90
CA LYS A 311 -28.75 32.72 9.57
C LYS A 311 -29.68 33.37 8.56
N LEU A 312 -30.15 32.57 7.62
CA LEU A 312 -31.13 32.97 6.62
C LEU A 312 -32.28 31.96 6.62
N ARG A 313 -33.51 32.45 6.41
CA ARG A 313 -34.67 31.58 6.20
C ARG A 313 -35.49 32.02 5.02
N LEU A 314 -36.12 31.05 4.37
CA LEU A 314 -37.24 31.25 3.47
C LEU A 314 -38.53 31.06 4.28
N LEU A 315 -39.48 31.98 4.12
CA LEU A 315 -40.81 31.96 4.75
C LEU A 315 -41.90 32.03 3.68
N THR A 316 -42.84 31.09 3.68
CA THR A 316 -44.01 31.13 2.78
C THR A 316 -44.99 32.21 3.23
N THR A 317 -45.49 33.01 2.30
CA THR A 317 -46.44 34.11 2.60
C THR A 317 -47.86 33.85 2.08
N SER A 318 -48.01 32.86 1.21
CA SER A 318 -49.30 32.32 0.78
C SER A 318 -49.46 30.84 1.16
N ALA A 319 -50.70 30.42 1.33
CA ALA A 319 -51.08 29.02 1.49
C ALA A 319 -50.68 28.18 0.27
N SER A 320 -49.67 27.31 0.40
CA SER A 320 -49.24 26.38 -0.66
C SER A 320 -48.47 25.20 -0.07
N ASN A 321 -48.42 24.08 -0.80
CA ASN A 321 -47.49 22.99 -0.48
C ASN A 321 -46.09 23.38 -1.01
N ALA A 322 -45.33 24.08 -0.17
CA ALA A 322 -44.01 24.58 -0.52
C ALA A 322 -43.03 23.41 -0.73
N ARG A 323 -42.35 23.46 -1.86
CA ARG A 323 -41.35 22.48 -2.27
C ARG A 323 -40.11 23.24 -2.71
N LEU A 324 -39.01 23.05 -2.00
CA LEU A 324 -37.75 23.71 -2.27
C LEU A 324 -36.73 22.66 -2.66
N GLN A 325 -36.29 22.67 -3.91
CA GLN A 325 -35.23 21.80 -4.41
C GLN A 325 -33.88 22.28 -3.91
N GLU A 326 -33.59 23.58 -4.06
CA GLU A 326 -32.34 24.17 -3.61
C GLU A 326 -32.49 25.66 -3.28
N LEU A 327 -31.82 26.10 -2.22
CA LEU A 327 -31.66 27.50 -1.85
C LEU A 327 -30.17 27.82 -1.72
N LEU A 328 -29.67 28.56 -2.71
CA LEU A 328 -28.28 29.00 -2.75
C LEU A 328 -28.22 30.45 -2.31
N VAL A 329 -27.21 30.80 -1.53
CA VAL A 329 -26.98 32.18 -1.07
C VAL A 329 -25.55 32.58 -1.39
N PHE A 330 -25.40 33.73 -2.03
CA PHE A 330 -24.13 34.15 -2.60
C PHE A 330 -23.65 35.48 -2.00
N PRO A 331 -22.32 35.68 -1.97
CA PRO A 331 -21.72 36.97 -1.64
C PRO A 331 -22.24 38.11 -2.53
N PRO A 332 -22.06 39.39 -2.16
CA PRO A 332 -22.43 40.51 -3.00
C PRO A 332 -21.60 40.56 -4.29
N ARG A 333 -22.28 40.70 -5.44
CA ARG A 333 -21.66 40.88 -6.76
C ARG A 333 -22.52 41.76 -7.66
N THR A 334 -21.89 42.67 -8.40
CA THR A 334 -22.56 43.47 -9.43
C THR A 334 -23.12 42.56 -10.53
N GLY A 335 -24.45 42.61 -10.75
CA GLY A 335 -25.16 41.77 -11.71
C GLY A 335 -25.38 40.31 -11.28
N GLY A 336 -25.17 40.01 -9.99
CA GLY A 336 -25.46 38.70 -9.41
C GLY A 336 -24.59 37.55 -9.93
N TYR A 337 -25.06 36.33 -9.72
CA TYR A 337 -24.46 35.10 -10.24
C TYR A 337 -25.38 34.44 -11.27
N ALA A 338 -24.80 33.69 -12.21
CA ALA A 338 -25.59 32.98 -13.20
C ALA A 338 -26.50 31.94 -12.54
N LEU A 339 -27.78 31.90 -12.95
CA LEU A 339 -28.75 30.92 -12.48
C LEU A 339 -28.26 29.49 -12.75
N GLY A 340 -28.52 28.58 -11.82
CA GLY A 340 -28.10 27.17 -11.91
C GLY A 340 -26.60 26.93 -11.71
N ARG A 341 -25.86 27.94 -11.29
CA ARG A 341 -24.50 27.79 -10.76
C ARG A 341 -24.50 26.95 -9.49
N GLU A 342 -23.51 26.06 -9.35
CA GLU A 342 -23.28 25.20 -8.18
C GLU A 342 -24.44 24.26 -7.81
N THR A 343 -25.30 23.98 -8.77
CA THR A 343 -26.36 22.97 -8.69
C THR A 343 -26.16 21.90 -9.74
N ILE A 344 -26.48 20.66 -9.40
CA ILE A 344 -26.40 19.51 -10.30
C ILE A 344 -27.83 19.00 -10.56
N ASP A 345 -28.23 18.92 -11.83
CA ASP A 345 -29.52 18.35 -12.25
C ASP A 345 -29.50 16.83 -12.24
N ALA A 346 -29.30 16.24 -11.08
CA ALA A 346 -29.29 14.79 -10.90
C ALA A 346 -29.77 14.42 -9.50
N ALA A 347 -30.23 13.17 -9.36
CA ALA A 347 -30.42 12.59 -8.05
C ALA A 347 -29.10 12.61 -7.29
N VAL A 348 -29.15 12.87 -5.98
CA VAL A 348 -28.00 12.73 -5.09
C VAL A 348 -27.44 11.32 -5.29
N PRO A 349 -26.14 11.17 -5.63
CA PRO A 349 -25.54 9.86 -5.77
C PRO A 349 -25.77 9.05 -4.49
N ALA A 350 -26.18 7.79 -4.65
CA ALA A 350 -26.39 6.90 -3.52
C ALA A 350 -25.08 6.81 -2.73
N GLN A 351 -25.07 7.41 -1.54
CA GLN A 351 -23.90 7.46 -0.68
C GLN A 351 -23.67 6.08 -0.05
N THR A 352 -22.86 5.28 -0.72
CA THR A 352 -22.46 3.95 -0.27
C THR A 352 -21.04 4.05 0.28
N TRP A 353 -20.91 4.59 1.49
CA TRP A 353 -19.61 4.77 2.17
C TRP A 353 -18.96 3.43 2.56
N ASP A 354 -19.73 2.35 2.59
CA ASP A 354 -19.21 0.99 2.61
C ASP A 354 -18.28 0.70 1.41
N ARG A 355 -18.44 1.42 0.28
CA ARG A 355 -17.56 1.38 -0.90
C ARG A 355 -16.27 2.18 -0.73
N TYR A 356 -16.16 3.07 0.26
CA TYR A 356 -14.87 3.59 0.73
C TYR A 356 -14.16 2.59 1.62
N SER A 357 -14.16 1.33 1.18
CA SER A 357 -13.44 0.30 1.88
C SER A 357 -12.00 0.31 1.40
N ASP A 358 -11.10 0.46 2.35
CA ASP A 358 -9.69 0.04 2.32
C ASP A 358 -9.50 -1.46 2.09
N SER A 359 -10.49 -2.12 1.47
CA SER A 359 -10.37 -3.48 0.98
C SER A 359 -9.36 -3.52 -0.16
N THR A 360 -8.70 -4.67 -0.30
CA THR A 360 -7.75 -4.89 -1.40
C THR A 360 -8.38 -5.72 -2.50
N TYR A 361 -8.11 -5.33 -3.75
CA TYR A 361 -8.64 -5.92 -4.96
C TYR A 361 -7.50 -6.29 -5.91
N ARG A 362 -7.73 -7.30 -6.74
CA ARG A 362 -6.94 -7.52 -7.96
C ARG A 362 -7.70 -6.95 -9.14
N LEU A 363 -7.07 -6.04 -9.88
CA LEU A 363 -7.64 -5.45 -11.09
C LEU A 363 -7.24 -6.30 -12.29
N ARG A 364 -8.23 -6.96 -12.90
CA ARG A 364 -8.04 -7.90 -14.00
C ARG A 364 -8.54 -7.32 -15.30
N ASN A 365 -7.77 -7.51 -16.35
CA ASN A 365 -8.10 -7.06 -17.68
C ASN A 365 -8.95 -8.09 -18.45
N ARG A 366 -9.85 -7.63 -19.31
CA ARG A 366 -10.75 -8.48 -20.11
C ARG A 366 -10.03 -9.37 -21.14
N GLY A 367 -8.84 -9.00 -21.59
CA GLY A 367 -8.07 -9.80 -22.57
C GLY A 367 -7.45 -11.06 -21.95
N PRO A 368 -6.12 -11.13 -21.66
CA PRO A 368 -5.45 -12.39 -21.29
C PRO A 368 -5.53 -12.80 -19.80
N ASP A 369 -6.54 -12.37 -19.02
CA ASP A 369 -6.56 -12.44 -17.53
C ASP A 369 -5.32 -11.79 -16.87
N LEU A 370 -4.71 -10.82 -17.58
CA LEU A 370 -3.61 -10.01 -17.05
C LEU A 370 -4.07 -9.17 -15.86
N ARG A 371 -3.15 -8.93 -14.92
CA ARG A 371 -3.43 -8.17 -13.69
C ARG A 371 -2.61 -6.90 -13.65
N LEU A 372 -3.18 -5.81 -13.16
CA LEU A 372 -2.39 -4.60 -12.89
C LEU A 372 -1.42 -4.89 -11.73
N GLY A 373 -0.13 -4.61 -11.93
CA GLY A 373 0.90 -4.84 -10.91
C GLY A 373 1.90 -3.70 -10.83
N LEU A 374 2.56 -3.60 -9.66
CA LEU A 374 3.72 -2.78 -9.40
C LEU A 374 4.94 -3.70 -9.22
N VAL A 375 5.69 -3.90 -10.30
CA VAL A 375 6.84 -4.82 -10.33
C VAL A 375 8.10 -4.00 -10.58
N ASP A 376 9.09 -4.12 -9.70
CA ASP A 376 10.35 -3.36 -9.75
C ASP A 376 10.14 -1.84 -9.90
N GLY A 377 9.12 -1.31 -9.20
CA GLY A 377 8.77 0.11 -9.24
C GLY A 377 8.00 0.57 -10.48
N GLN A 378 7.72 -0.33 -11.43
CA GLN A 378 6.99 -0.01 -12.66
C GLN A 378 5.54 -0.53 -12.64
N ILE A 379 4.63 0.27 -13.19
CA ILE A 379 3.25 -0.14 -13.43
C ILE A 379 3.20 -0.97 -14.71
N VAL A 380 2.87 -2.26 -14.56
CA VAL A 380 2.87 -3.24 -15.63
C VAL A 380 1.64 -4.14 -15.58
N TYR A 381 1.43 -4.93 -16.63
CA TYR A 381 0.52 -6.07 -16.61
C TYR A 381 1.25 -7.36 -16.22
N ALA A 382 0.89 -7.96 -15.09
CA ALA A 382 1.45 -9.22 -14.57
C ALA A 382 0.69 -10.46 -15.07
N PRO A 383 1.38 -11.61 -15.28
CA PRO A 383 0.77 -12.85 -15.75
C PRO A 383 -0.08 -13.56 -14.67
N PRO A 384 -0.98 -14.47 -15.07
CA PRO A 384 -1.67 -15.35 -14.14
C PRO A 384 -0.68 -16.29 -13.45
N GLY A 385 -0.46 -16.11 -12.14
CA GLY A 385 0.40 -17.01 -11.33
C GLY A 385 1.60 -16.34 -10.66
N THR A 386 1.87 -15.05 -10.94
CA THR A 386 2.82 -14.24 -10.14
C THR A 386 2.47 -14.37 -8.64
N PRO A 387 3.46 -14.59 -7.76
CA PRO A 387 3.24 -14.85 -6.34
C PRO A 387 2.22 -13.88 -5.72
N ILE A 388 1.31 -14.47 -4.95
CA ILE A 388 0.32 -13.73 -4.19
C ILE A 388 1.00 -13.26 -2.90
N SER A 389 1.39 -11.99 -2.82
CA SER A 389 1.65 -11.41 -1.50
C SER A 389 1.49 -9.89 -1.42
N THR A 390 1.89 -9.09 -2.42
CA THR A 390 1.73 -7.62 -2.35
C THR A 390 1.63 -6.90 -3.70
N ASP A 391 2.32 -7.36 -4.73
CA ASP A 391 2.66 -6.55 -5.92
C ASP A 391 1.53 -6.35 -6.93
N ILE A 392 0.42 -7.06 -6.75
CA ILE A 392 -0.74 -7.06 -7.67
C ILE A 392 -2.06 -6.72 -6.98
N GLU A 393 -2.01 -6.27 -5.73
CA GLU A 393 -3.18 -5.83 -4.97
C GLU A 393 -3.29 -4.31 -4.94
N TRP A 394 -4.52 -3.81 -5.03
CA TRP A 394 -4.84 -2.40 -5.12
C TRP A 394 -6.03 -2.05 -4.24
N GLN A 395 -6.00 -0.88 -3.62
CA GLN A 395 -7.15 -0.28 -2.96
C GLN A 395 -7.77 0.76 -3.89
N LEU A 396 -9.08 0.70 -4.05
CA LEU A 396 -9.86 1.67 -4.83
C LEU A 396 -10.52 2.65 -3.84
N LEU A 397 -9.89 3.79 -3.60
CA LEU A 397 -10.27 4.72 -2.53
C LEU A 397 -11.00 5.92 -3.13
N LEU A 398 -12.29 6.09 -2.78
CA LEU A 398 -13.15 7.18 -3.24
C LEU A 398 -12.64 8.56 -2.77
N ASN A 399 -12.50 9.50 -3.70
CA ASN A 399 -12.27 10.91 -3.44
C ASN A 399 -13.63 11.61 -3.31
N TYR A 400 -13.95 12.09 -2.12
CA TYR A 400 -15.28 12.65 -1.86
C TYR A 400 -15.52 14.04 -2.43
N ARG A 401 -14.43 14.72 -2.84
CA ARG A 401 -14.53 16.04 -3.43
C ARG A 401 -15.36 16.02 -4.73
N ASP A 402 -15.25 14.96 -5.52
CA ASP A 402 -15.78 14.89 -6.88
C ASP A 402 -16.29 13.50 -7.29
N GLY A 403 -16.07 12.46 -6.48
CA GLY A 403 -16.49 11.08 -6.80
C GLY A 403 -15.45 10.29 -7.62
N SER A 404 -14.28 10.87 -7.90
CA SER A 404 -13.16 10.16 -8.50
C SER A 404 -12.53 9.17 -7.51
N TYR A 405 -11.54 8.39 -7.94
CA TYR A 405 -10.84 7.42 -7.10
C TYR A 405 -9.34 7.63 -7.18
N ARG A 406 -8.66 7.52 -6.03
CA ARG A 406 -7.23 7.24 -5.98
C ARG A 406 -7.02 5.74 -5.88
N ILE A 407 -6.13 5.21 -6.72
CA ILE A 407 -5.86 3.77 -6.82
C ILE A 407 -4.51 3.51 -6.15
N ARG A 408 -4.55 2.97 -4.92
CA ARG A 408 -3.40 2.86 -4.01
C ARG A 408 -2.85 1.44 -3.93
N HIS A 409 -1.54 1.30 -3.99
CA HIS A 409 -0.84 0.05 -3.70
C HIS A 409 -0.63 -0.10 -2.19
N PRO A 410 -1.16 -1.16 -1.53
CA PRO A 410 -1.19 -1.25 -0.07
C PRO A 410 0.18 -1.41 0.57
N ALA A 411 1.13 -2.07 -0.12
CA ALA A 411 2.46 -2.37 0.42
C ALA A 411 3.46 -1.22 0.32
N THR A 412 3.34 -0.38 -0.71
CA THR A 412 4.25 0.78 -0.92
C THR A 412 3.58 2.10 -0.53
N GLY A 413 2.25 2.14 -0.52
CA GLY A 413 1.46 3.35 -0.28
C GLY A 413 1.36 4.32 -1.46
N LEU A 414 2.00 4.00 -2.58
CA LEU A 414 1.98 4.79 -3.81
C LEU A 414 0.64 4.65 -4.54
N CYS A 415 0.27 5.68 -5.31
CA CYS A 415 -0.95 5.70 -6.12
C CYS A 415 -0.63 5.76 -7.62
N LEU A 416 -1.55 5.28 -8.46
CA LEU A 416 -1.48 5.44 -9.92
C LEU A 416 -1.53 6.91 -10.30
N ALA A 417 -0.58 7.33 -11.14
CA ALA A 417 -0.45 8.70 -11.62
C ALA A 417 0.00 8.73 -13.08
N LEU A 418 -0.28 9.82 -13.80
CA LEU A 418 0.33 10.08 -15.10
C LEU A 418 1.73 10.70 -14.93
N ALA A 419 2.70 10.20 -15.69
CA ALA A 419 4.04 10.79 -15.73
C ALA A 419 3.98 12.26 -16.18
N ASP A 420 4.82 13.09 -15.57
CA ASP A 420 5.02 14.51 -15.88
C ASP A 420 3.74 15.38 -15.85
N ILE A 421 2.67 14.90 -15.20
CA ILE A 421 1.35 15.57 -15.17
C ILE A 421 0.90 15.89 -16.60
N SER A 422 1.14 14.97 -17.54
CA SER A 422 0.82 15.15 -18.96
C SER A 422 -0.64 14.79 -19.26
N THR A 423 -1.26 15.54 -20.18
CA THR A 423 -2.58 15.25 -20.76
C THR A 423 -2.51 14.52 -22.10
N ALA A 424 -1.31 14.22 -22.60
CA ALA A 424 -1.11 13.65 -23.93
C ALA A 424 -1.44 12.15 -24.00
N ALA A 425 -1.97 11.71 -25.16
CA ALA A 425 -2.12 10.29 -25.46
C ALA A 425 -0.77 9.57 -25.53
N GLY A 426 -0.70 8.36 -24.98
CA GLY A 426 0.54 7.58 -24.85
C GLY A 426 1.37 7.89 -23.60
N THR A 427 0.93 8.84 -22.77
CA THR A 427 1.59 9.14 -21.48
C THR A 427 1.65 7.88 -20.62
N THR A 428 2.83 7.63 -20.03
CA THR A 428 3.08 6.47 -19.17
C THR A 428 2.39 6.63 -17.83
N VAL A 429 1.86 5.53 -17.30
CA VAL A 429 1.31 5.47 -15.94
C VAL A 429 2.39 5.00 -14.98
N VAL A 430 2.54 5.71 -13.87
CA VAL A 430 3.59 5.52 -12.86
C VAL A 430 2.97 5.37 -11.46
N ALA A 431 3.77 4.91 -10.50
CA ALA A 431 3.42 4.88 -9.09
C ALA A 431 4.11 6.05 -8.36
N GLN A 432 3.35 6.90 -7.67
CA GLN A 432 3.89 8.08 -6.99
C GLN A 432 3.21 8.32 -5.63
N GLU A 433 3.82 9.13 -4.78
CA GLU A 433 3.17 9.63 -3.57
C GLU A 433 1.94 10.47 -3.93
N TYR A 434 0.85 10.26 -3.21
CA TYR A 434 -0.41 10.96 -3.48
C TYR A 434 -0.39 12.36 -2.88
N THR A 435 -0.78 13.34 -3.69
CA THR A 435 -0.71 14.79 -3.39
C THR A 435 -2.01 15.52 -3.70
N ALA A 436 -3.13 14.79 -3.91
CA ALA A 436 -4.40 15.32 -4.39
C ALA A 436 -4.36 16.00 -5.77
N LEU A 437 -3.26 15.90 -6.51
CA LEU A 437 -3.23 16.45 -7.86
C LEU A 437 -4.09 15.60 -8.82
N PRO A 438 -4.89 16.22 -9.70
CA PRO A 438 -5.87 15.52 -10.55
C PRO A 438 -5.29 14.44 -11.48
N HIS A 439 -4.01 14.50 -11.81
CA HIS A 439 -3.34 13.47 -12.62
C HIS A 439 -3.22 12.12 -11.89
N GLN A 440 -3.50 12.08 -10.59
CA GLN A 440 -3.47 10.88 -9.74
C GLN A 440 -4.87 10.30 -9.49
N ASP A 441 -5.91 10.99 -9.97
CA ASP A 441 -7.30 10.59 -9.77
C ASP A 441 -7.89 9.95 -11.01
N TRP A 442 -8.83 9.03 -10.78
CA TRP A 442 -9.39 8.17 -11.80
C TRP A 442 -10.91 8.04 -11.64
N TRP A 443 -11.66 8.31 -12.69
CA TRP A 443 -13.04 7.89 -12.80
C TRP A 443 -13.11 6.39 -13.06
N ILE A 444 -13.99 5.70 -12.34
CA ILE A 444 -14.34 4.31 -12.63
C ILE A 444 -15.68 4.31 -13.37
N VAL A 445 -15.62 4.13 -14.68
CA VAL A 445 -16.79 4.22 -15.56
C VAL A 445 -17.26 2.82 -15.93
N GLU A 446 -18.42 2.40 -15.42
CA GLU A 446 -19.03 1.13 -15.80
C GLU A 446 -19.38 1.10 -17.30
N ASP A 447 -19.16 -0.04 -17.95
CA ASP A 447 -19.63 -0.26 -19.31
C ASP A 447 -21.13 -0.53 -19.30
N SER A 448 -21.90 0.47 -19.73
CA SER A 448 -23.37 0.36 -19.82
C SER A 448 -23.83 -0.78 -20.73
N ALA A 449 -23.04 -1.14 -21.75
CA ALA A 449 -23.33 -2.22 -22.69
C ALA A 449 -22.95 -3.62 -22.19
N ASP A 450 -22.17 -3.73 -21.10
CA ASP A 450 -21.80 -5.02 -20.53
C ASP A 450 -22.96 -5.62 -19.71
N THR A 451 -23.29 -6.87 -20.02
CA THR A 451 -24.33 -7.64 -19.33
C THR A 451 -23.76 -8.55 -18.24
N ALA A 452 -22.44 -8.58 -18.05
CA ALA A 452 -21.81 -9.36 -16.97
C ALA A 452 -22.16 -8.80 -15.59
N THR A 453 -22.18 -9.67 -14.57
CA THR A 453 -22.35 -9.30 -13.16
C THR A 453 -21.15 -9.81 -12.36
N PRO A 454 -20.20 -8.94 -11.97
CA PRO A 454 -20.21 -7.48 -12.10
C PRO A 454 -20.04 -7.02 -13.53
N LYS A 455 -20.55 -5.82 -13.82
CA LYS A 455 -20.19 -5.10 -15.04
C LYS A 455 -18.69 -4.80 -15.04
N ARG A 456 -18.09 -4.80 -16.22
CA ARG A 456 -16.74 -4.29 -16.42
C ARG A 456 -16.73 -2.78 -16.37
N PHE A 457 -15.55 -2.22 -16.16
CA PHE A 457 -15.35 -0.78 -16.11
C PHE A 457 -14.08 -0.34 -16.83
N ARG A 458 -14.01 0.95 -17.12
CA ARG A 458 -12.80 1.66 -17.56
C ARG A 458 -12.27 2.53 -16.45
N LEU A 459 -10.95 2.71 -16.44
CA LEU A 459 -10.26 3.69 -15.60
C LEU A 459 -9.93 4.89 -16.47
N VAL A 460 -10.62 6.02 -16.25
CA VAL A 460 -10.42 7.28 -16.98
C VAL A 460 -9.69 8.24 -16.07
N ASN A 461 -8.55 8.78 -16.48
CA ASN A 461 -7.81 9.74 -15.67
C ASN A 461 -8.52 11.10 -15.63
N VAL A 462 -8.69 11.69 -14.45
CA VAL A 462 -9.46 12.95 -14.26
C VAL A 462 -8.83 14.13 -14.98
N TYR A 463 -7.50 14.23 -15.00
CA TYR A 463 -6.79 15.36 -15.58
C TYR A 463 -6.79 15.34 -17.12
N SER A 464 -6.54 14.17 -17.71
CA SER A 464 -6.41 14.01 -19.17
C SER A 464 -7.71 13.64 -19.89
N GLY A 465 -8.68 13.04 -19.20
CA GLY A 465 -9.86 12.43 -19.84
C GLY A 465 -9.54 11.15 -20.63
N LEU A 466 -8.32 10.60 -20.50
CA LEU A 466 -7.86 9.42 -21.24
C LEU A 466 -7.98 8.14 -20.40
N VAL A 467 -8.09 6.99 -21.06
CA VAL A 467 -8.32 5.69 -20.42
C VAL A 467 -7.06 4.84 -20.32
N LEU A 468 -6.96 4.06 -19.24
CA LEU A 468 -5.85 3.14 -18.97
C LEU A 468 -5.76 1.99 -20.00
N GLN A 469 -4.56 1.74 -20.54
CA GLN A 469 -4.28 0.71 -21.55
C GLN A 469 -2.84 0.19 -21.48
N THR A 470 -2.54 -1.00 -22.02
CA THR A 470 -1.17 -1.43 -22.34
C THR A 470 -0.54 -0.58 -23.44
N ARG A 471 0.77 -0.31 -23.32
CA ARG A 471 1.55 0.34 -24.39
C ARG A 471 1.48 -0.50 -25.66
N ASN A 472 1.23 0.16 -26.79
CA ASN A 472 1.06 -0.45 -28.12
C ASN A 472 -0.02 -1.55 -28.18
N ALA A 473 -0.98 -1.55 -27.25
CA ALA A 473 -1.98 -2.63 -27.13
C ALA A 473 -1.34 -4.03 -26.97
N SER A 474 -0.14 -4.12 -26.39
CA SER A 474 0.55 -5.38 -26.14
C SER A 474 -0.24 -6.27 -25.18
N THR A 475 -0.22 -7.58 -25.41
CA THR A 475 -0.79 -8.60 -24.50
C THR A 475 0.27 -9.34 -23.69
N SER A 476 1.54 -8.95 -23.80
CA SER A 476 2.66 -9.60 -23.12
C SER A 476 2.73 -9.22 -21.65
N ALA A 477 3.06 -10.19 -20.79
CA ALA A 477 3.40 -9.95 -19.40
C ALA A 477 4.60 -8.98 -19.29
N GLY A 478 4.57 -8.09 -18.31
CA GLY A 478 5.58 -7.04 -18.12
C GLY A 478 5.39 -5.81 -19.01
N ALA A 479 4.38 -5.77 -19.88
CA ALA A 479 4.11 -4.59 -20.70
C ALA A 479 3.76 -3.37 -19.84
N SER A 480 4.42 -2.24 -20.12
CA SER A 480 4.15 -0.95 -19.46
C SER A 480 2.74 -0.45 -19.76
N VAL A 481 2.19 0.33 -18.84
CA VAL A 481 0.84 0.89 -18.93
C VAL A 481 0.88 2.38 -19.34
N VAL A 482 -0.05 2.79 -20.19
CA VAL A 482 -0.21 4.14 -20.72
C VAL A 482 -1.68 4.58 -20.67
N VAL A 483 -1.96 5.85 -20.97
CA VAL A 483 -3.33 6.32 -21.24
C VAL A 483 -3.56 6.63 -22.72
N GLN A 484 -4.77 6.36 -23.21
CA GLN A 484 -5.18 6.52 -24.62
C GLN A 484 -6.63 7.02 -24.72
N PRO A 485 -7.09 7.51 -25.88
CA PRO A 485 -8.51 7.74 -26.11
C PRO A 485 -9.34 6.46 -25.93
N ALA A 486 -10.56 6.58 -25.41
CA ALA A 486 -11.45 5.43 -25.27
C ALA A 486 -11.77 4.81 -26.64
N ASN A 487 -11.77 3.47 -26.67
CA ASN A 487 -12.09 2.66 -27.83
C ASN A 487 -12.95 1.46 -27.38
N ASP A 488 -14.20 1.42 -27.82
CA ASP A 488 -15.16 0.36 -27.48
C ASP A 488 -14.81 -1.02 -28.05
N SER A 489 -14.02 -1.06 -29.11
CA SER A 489 -13.56 -2.33 -29.70
C SER A 489 -12.34 -2.92 -29.01
N LEU A 490 -11.66 -2.16 -28.14
CA LEU A 490 -10.40 -2.59 -27.52
C LEU A 490 -10.62 -3.18 -26.12
N THR A 491 -10.59 -4.50 -26.03
CA THR A 491 -10.80 -5.24 -24.77
C THR A 491 -9.79 -4.88 -23.68
N LEU A 492 -8.59 -4.43 -24.05
CA LEU A 492 -7.52 -4.05 -23.12
C LEU A 492 -7.82 -2.79 -22.28
N GLN A 493 -8.88 -2.05 -22.60
CA GLN A 493 -9.32 -0.91 -21.79
C GLN A 493 -10.35 -1.30 -20.71
N PHE A 494 -10.81 -2.56 -20.67
CA PHE A 494 -11.85 -3.03 -19.77
C PHE A 494 -11.31 -3.88 -18.62
N TRP A 495 -11.84 -3.62 -17.43
CA TRP A 495 -11.34 -4.17 -16.18
C TRP A 495 -12.45 -4.76 -15.30
N ASN A 496 -12.05 -5.65 -14.41
CA ASN A 496 -12.83 -6.16 -13.28
C ASN A 496 -12.02 -6.06 -11.98
N ALA A 497 -12.70 -5.84 -10.85
CA ALA A 497 -12.08 -5.83 -9.53
C ALA A 497 -12.47 -7.09 -8.75
N ASN A 498 -11.49 -7.91 -8.37
CA ASN A 498 -11.70 -9.09 -7.53
C ASN A 498 -11.22 -8.83 -6.11
N LEU A 499 -12.14 -8.77 -5.15
CA LEU A 499 -11.83 -8.61 -3.73
C LEU A 499 -10.89 -9.73 -3.24
N GLN A 500 -9.87 -9.35 -2.47
CA GLN A 500 -8.92 -10.24 -1.81
C GLN A 500 -9.14 -10.24 -0.30
N ARG A 501 -9.09 -9.06 0.33
CA ARG A 501 -9.26 -8.89 1.78
C ARG A 501 -10.29 -7.81 2.06
N HIS A 502 -11.24 -8.12 2.94
CA HIS A 502 -12.05 -7.08 3.58
C HIS A 502 -11.12 -6.31 4.51
N TYR A 503 -10.98 -5.00 4.27
CA TYR A 503 -10.27 -3.96 5.05
C TYR A 503 -9.51 -4.39 6.33
N PRO A 504 -8.34 -3.80 6.64
CA PRO A 504 -7.61 -4.15 7.85
C PRO A 504 -8.37 -3.72 9.13
N LYS A 505 -8.57 -4.65 10.07
CA LYS A 505 -9.51 -4.48 11.20
C LYS A 505 -8.86 -4.10 12.52
N LYS A 506 -7.71 -4.69 12.82
CA LYS A 506 -6.98 -4.50 14.09
C LYS A 506 -6.51 -3.06 14.22
N GLY A 507 -6.86 -2.40 15.32
CA GLY A 507 -6.37 -1.06 15.66
C GLY A 507 -5.97 -0.94 17.12
N ILE A 508 -5.64 0.26 17.55
CA ILE A 508 -5.32 0.55 18.96
C ILE A 508 -6.06 1.79 19.40
N ALA A 509 -6.77 1.70 20.53
CA ALA A 509 -7.48 2.84 21.10
C ALA A 509 -6.47 3.70 21.88
N GLY A 510 -6.47 5.02 21.63
CA GLY A 510 -5.65 5.95 22.40
C GLY A 510 -6.12 6.00 23.85
N THR A 511 -5.21 5.93 24.81
CA THR A 511 -5.54 5.92 26.25
C THR A 511 -5.55 7.32 26.86
N ASN A 512 -6.36 7.48 27.91
CA ASN A 512 -6.66 8.72 28.64
C ASN A 512 -5.40 9.46 29.15
N SER A 513 -5.59 10.73 29.49
CA SER A 513 -4.68 11.68 30.16
C SER A 513 -3.84 11.17 31.34
N LEU A 514 -4.15 9.98 31.90
CA LEU A 514 -3.35 9.31 32.93
C LEU A 514 -1.92 8.93 32.49
N ILE A 515 -1.63 8.91 31.18
CA ILE A 515 -0.27 8.72 30.64
C ILE A 515 0.41 10.07 30.29
N ARG A 516 -0.35 11.18 30.28
CA ARG A 516 0.10 12.49 29.78
C ARG A 516 0.78 13.40 30.80
N THR A 517 0.84 13.06 32.09
CA THR A 517 1.41 13.98 33.09
C THR A 517 2.94 14.09 32.96
N SER A 518 3.34 15.04 32.11
CA SER A 518 4.67 15.67 31.93
C SER A 518 5.89 14.75 32.02
N VAL A 519 6.46 14.48 30.84
CA VAL A 519 7.50 13.46 30.53
C VAL A 519 6.91 12.05 30.56
N ASN A 520 6.27 11.69 29.44
CA ASN A 520 5.71 10.36 29.22
C ASN A 520 6.79 9.28 29.48
N PRO A 521 6.71 8.50 30.58
CA PRO A 521 7.77 7.57 30.93
C PRO A 521 7.83 6.34 29.99
N TYR A 522 6.91 6.26 29.01
CA TYR A 522 6.74 5.09 28.16
C TYR A 522 7.01 5.34 26.68
N VAL A 523 7.24 6.58 26.25
CA VAL A 523 7.85 6.80 24.92
C VAL A 523 9.30 6.39 25.06
N THR A 524 9.62 5.19 24.56
CA THR A 524 10.98 4.63 24.64
C THR A 524 11.92 5.29 23.64
N ASP A 525 11.37 5.97 22.64
CA ASP A 525 12.10 6.70 21.61
C ASP A 525 11.62 8.16 21.58
N SER A 526 12.47 9.09 22.02
CA SER A 526 12.14 10.50 22.15
C SER A 526 11.71 11.17 20.83
N ASP A 527 12.02 10.55 19.70
CA ASP A 527 11.69 11.08 18.36
C ASP A 527 10.28 10.68 17.91
N LEU A 528 9.61 9.76 18.62
CA LEU A 528 8.28 9.28 18.26
C LEU A 528 7.17 10.02 19.01
N THR A 529 6.06 10.24 18.32
CA THR A 529 4.82 10.58 19.01
C THR A 529 4.33 9.37 19.82
N PHE A 530 3.54 9.63 20.87
CA PHE A 530 2.91 8.57 21.65
C PHE A 530 2.10 7.59 20.78
N ILE A 531 1.35 8.09 19.80
CA ILE A 531 0.52 7.24 18.92
C ILE A 531 1.41 6.36 18.04
N GLU A 532 2.52 6.91 17.54
CA GLU A 532 3.47 6.13 16.73
C GLU A 532 4.15 5.03 17.54
N ASP A 533 4.64 5.34 18.75
CA ASP A 533 5.23 4.35 19.65
C ASP A 533 4.22 3.23 20.00
N PHE A 534 2.96 3.59 20.30
CA PHE A 534 1.89 2.62 20.56
C PHE A 534 1.58 1.74 19.34
N TYR A 535 1.53 2.34 18.14
CA TYR A 535 1.40 1.57 16.91
C TYR A 535 2.55 0.58 16.74
N ARG A 536 3.81 1.01 16.94
CA ARG A 536 4.98 0.14 16.78
C ARG A 536 4.95 -1.04 17.74
N ARG A 537 4.47 -0.85 18.98
CA ARG A 537 4.33 -1.94 19.96
C ARG A 537 3.26 -2.96 19.58
N PHE A 538 2.12 -2.51 19.07
CA PHE A 538 0.96 -3.37 18.87
C PHE A 538 0.65 -3.70 17.40
N GLY A 539 1.31 -3.09 16.42
CA GLY A 539 1.16 -3.37 14.99
C GLY A 539 -0.27 -3.19 14.45
N GLY A 540 -1.07 -2.26 15.00
CA GLY A 540 -2.46 -2.04 14.58
C GLY A 540 -2.59 -1.24 13.28
N SER A 541 -3.43 -1.64 12.33
CA SER A 541 -3.63 -0.92 11.06
C SER A 541 -4.30 0.46 11.17
N TRP A 542 -4.84 0.79 12.34
CA TRP A 542 -5.43 2.10 12.59
C TRP A 542 -5.40 2.48 14.07
N SER A 543 -5.59 3.76 14.35
CA SER A 543 -5.73 4.30 15.71
C SER A 543 -6.65 5.52 15.72
N TYR A 544 -7.05 5.96 16.91
CA TYR A 544 -7.74 7.23 17.11
C TYR A 544 -7.32 7.91 18.42
N SER A 545 -7.60 9.21 18.49
CA SER A 545 -7.66 9.97 19.74
C SER A 545 -8.84 10.94 19.73
N TRP A 546 -9.15 11.52 20.88
CA TRP A 546 -10.32 12.37 21.13
C TRP A 546 -10.22 13.80 20.57
N GLY A 547 -9.66 13.95 19.37
CA GLY A 547 -9.49 15.20 18.65
C GLY A 547 -8.25 15.20 17.77
N ARG A 548 -7.99 16.32 17.11
CA ARG A 548 -6.69 16.63 16.51
C ARG A 548 -5.75 17.12 17.61
N GLN A 549 -4.58 16.50 17.76
CA GLN A 549 -3.64 16.83 18.86
C GLN A 549 -2.95 18.20 18.68
N THR A 550 -2.98 18.76 17.47
CA THR A 550 -2.57 20.12 17.05
C THR A 550 -3.29 20.48 15.75
N SER A 551 -3.25 21.74 15.30
CA SER A 551 -3.96 22.17 14.09
C SER A 551 -3.38 21.64 12.77
N ASP A 552 -2.11 21.27 12.71
CA ASP A 552 -1.45 21.09 11.41
C ASP A 552 -1.42 19.67 10.82
N THR A 553 -1.54 18.59 11.60
CA THR A 553 -1.48 17.22 11.02
C THR A 553 -2.13 16.15 11.90
N PHE A 554 -2.63 15.09 11.25
CA PHE A 554 -2.92 13.84 11.96
C PHE A 554 -1.64 13.29 12.61
N PRO A 555 -1.70 12.85 13.88
CA PRO A 555 -0.51 12.53 14.68
C PRO A 555 0.37 11.39 14.13
N TYR A 556 -0.19 10.46 13.33
CA TYR A 556 0.58 9.39 12.71
C TYR A 556 -0.15 8.78 11.49
N MET A 557 0.52 8.72 10.33
CA MET A 557 -0.01 8.17 9.07
C MET A 557 1.04 7.37 8.26
N GLY A 558 1.59 6.27 8.79
CA GLY A 558 2.59 5.42 8.09
C GLY A 558 2.00 4.47 7.03
N ILE A 559 2.77 3.85 6.13
CA ILE A 559 2.27 3.04 4.98
C ILE A 559 1.15 2.04 5.35
N ALA A 560 1.27 1.33 6.47
CA ALA A 560 0.29 0.34 6.92
C ALA A 560 -0.70 0.85 8.00
N HIS A 561 -0.69 2.15 8.33
CA HIS A 561 -1.46 2.73 9.44
C HIS A 561 -2.29 3.95 9.03
N ALA A 562 -3.55 4.00 9.49
CA ALA A 562 -4.44 5.14 9.35
C ALA A 562 -4.89 5.70 10.71
N PHE A 563 -4.91 7.03 10.85
CA PHE A 563 -5.48 7.69 12.02
C PHE A 563 -6.88 8.20 11.70
N SER A 564 -7.84 7.94 12.60
CA SER A 564 -9.23 8.37 12.46
C SER A 564 -9.63 9.17 13.71
N PRO A 565 -9.82 10.49 13.66
CA PRO A 565 -10.11 11.28 14.85
C PRO A 565 -11.50 10.98 15.43
N MET A 566 -11.66 11.14 16.75
CA MET A 566 -12.94 11.09 17.46
C MET A 566 -13.28 12.45 18.06
N GLN A 567 -14.55 12.88 17.95
CA GLN A 567 -15.01 14.13 18.55
C GLN A 567 -15.26 13.96 20.06
N TRP A 568 -14.54 14.68 20.92
CA TRP A 568 -14.75 14.62 22.38
C TRP A 568 -15.98 15.40 22.85
N GLY A 569 -16.30 16.54 22.23
CA GLY A 569 -17.55 17.28 22.50
C GLY A 569 -17.46 18.59 23.30
N ASN A 570 -16.27 19.15 23.59
CA ASN A 570 -16.17 20.41 24.35
C ASN A 570 -16.79 21.61 23.59
N PHE A 571 -17.42 22.50 24.37
CA PHE A 571 -18.48 23.44 24.02
C PHE A 571 -18.04 24.70 23.28
N ASN A 572 -16.74 24.90 23.05
CA ASN A 572 -16.22 26.02 22.25
C ASN A 572 -15.75 25.50 20.89
N TRP A 573 -16.58 25.73 19.87
CA TRP A 573 -16.29 25.49 18.46
C TRP A 573 -15.24 26.50 17.92
N THR A 574 -14.20 26.77 18.70
CA THR A 574 -13.11 27.69 18.37
C THR A 574 -11.95 26.87 17.82
N HIS A 575 -11.57 27.15 16.57
CA HIS A 575 -10.41 26.54 15.91
C HIS A 575 -9.11 26.81 16.71
N GLY A 576 -8.20 25.85 16.69
CA GLY A 576 -6.87 25.96 17.31
C GLY A 576 -6.79 25.56 18.79
N THR A 577 -7.84 24.97 19.37
CA THR A 577 -7.80 24.41 20.72
C THR A 577 -7.67 22.88 20.68
N ASN A 578 -7.04 22.26 21.68
CA ASN A 578 -6.80 20.80 21.75
C ASN A 578 -8.08 19.93 21.74
N GLN A 579 -9.26 20.55 21.92
CA GLN A 579 -10.58 19.92 21.89
C GLN A 579 -11.55 20.70 21.01
N GLY A 580 -11.01 21.53 20.11
CA GLY A 580 -11.77 22.31 19.16
C GLY A 580 -12.54 21.43 18.18
N PRO A 581 -13.38 22.05 17.36
CA PRO A 581 -14.18 21.31 16.41
C PRO A 581 -13.31 20.63 15.35
N ILE A 582 -13.73 19.44 14.90
CA ILE A 582 -13.07 18.68 13.82
C ILE A 582 -13.48 19.21 12.42
N ASP A 583 -14.02 20.43 12.34
CA ASP A 583 -14.09 21.14 11.06
C ASP A 583 -12.66 21.47 10.58
N ASN A 584 -12.45 21.47 9.25
CA ASN A 584 -11.14 21.59 8.59
C ASN A 584 -10.31 20.29 8.44
N ILE A 585 -10.95 19.11 8.38
CA ILE A 585 -10.23 17.88 7.98
C ILE A 585 -10.14 17.67 6.47
N GLN A 586 -10.80 18.50 5.66
CA GLN A 586 -10.92 18.27 4.22
C GLN A 586 -9.57 18.18 3.52
N ARG A 587 -8.62 19.11 3.76
CA ARG A 587 -7.26 18.99 3.19
C ARG A 587 -6.62 17.66 3.55
N ASP A 588 -6.52 17.34 4.84
CA ASP A 588 -5.87 16.12 5.33
C ASP A 588 -6.55 14.83 4.87
N VAL A 589 -7.85 14.87 4.60
CA VAL A 589 -8.61 13.73 4.04
C VAL A 589 -8.34 13.60 2.55
N GLN A 590 -8.33 14.72 1.82
CA GLN A 590 -8.30 14.74 0.37
C GLN A 590 -6.90 14.64 -0.21
N SER A 591 -5.86 15.02 0.55
CA SER A 591 -4.44 14.92 0.20
C SER A 591 -3.76 13.64 0.68
N ASN A 592 -4.48 12.78 1.39
CA ASN A 592 -3.91 11.57 1.98
C ASN A 592 -4.22 10.33 1.14
N SER A 593 -3.21 9.49 0.94
CA SER A 593 -3.38 8.25 0.20
C SER A 593 -4.33 7.29 0.91
N LYS A 594 -4.53 7.38 2.23
CA LYS A 594 -5.37 6.46 3.01
C LYS A 594 -6.74 7.03 3.33
N PRO A 595 -7.74 6.18 3.61
CA PRO A 595 -9.03 6.65 4.05
C PRO A 595 -8.99 7.16 5.49
N VAL A 596 -9.68 8.27 5.74
CA VAL A 596 -9.89 8.85 7.06
C VAL A 596 -11.36 8.74 7.41
N TYR A 597 -11.65 8.26 8.62
CA TYR A 597 -12.99 8.13 9.16
C TYR A 597 -13.13 9.09 10.34
N LEU A 598 -14.32 9.64 10.53
CA LEU A 598 -14.60 10.52 11.65
C LEU A 598 -15.50 9.80 12.63
N LEU A 599 -14.98 9.58 13.84
CA LEU A 599 -15.72 8.99 14.94
C LEU A 599 -16.52 10.09 15.62
N GLY A 600 -17.79 9.81 15.90
CA GLY A 600 -18.70 10.71 16.60
C GLY A 600 -18.30 10.97 18.06
N PHE A 601 -19.28 11.28 18.89
CA PHE A 601 -19.03 11.69 20.27
C PHE A 601 -18.65 10.50 21.18
N ASN A 602 -17.61 10.66 21.99
CA ASN A 602 -17.16 9.66 22.97
C ASN A 602 -18.02 9.64 24.24
N GLU A 603 -18.68 8.52 24.53
CA GLU A 603 -19.50 8.31 25.73
C GLU A 603 -20.39 9.52 26.11
N PRO A 604 -21.22 10.03 25.17
CA PRO A 604 -22.03 11.23 25.41
C PRO A 604 -23.04 11.08 26.55
N ASP A 605 -23.35 9.86 26.96
CA ASP A 605 -24.22 9.52 28.08
C ASP A 605 -23.54 9.58 29.46
N LYS A 606 -22.26 9.98 29.53
CA LYS A 606 -21.48 10.08 30.77
C LYS A 606 -21.08 11.52 31.08
N SER A 607 -21.25 11.94 32.34
CA SER A 607 -20.91 13.28 32.82
C SER A 607 -19.41 13.60 32.79
N GLU A 608 -18.57 12.56 32.92
CA GLU A 608 -17.09 12.66 32.93
C GLU A 608 -16.46 12.60 31.53
N GLN A 609 -17.30 12.51 30.47
CA GLN A 609 -16.88 12.28 29.09
C GLN A 609 -17.38 13.43 28.19
N ALA A 610 -17.94 13.15 27.01
CA ALA A 610 -18.51 14.20 26.15
C ALA A 610 -19.70 14.93 26.81
N ASN A 611 -20.45 14.24 27.69
CA ASN A 611 -21.57 14.80 28.46
C ASN A 611 -22.56 15.61 27.61
N MET A 612 -23.28 14.94 26.72
CA MET A 612 -24.14 15.59 25.72
C MET A 612 -25.52 14.95 25.66
N THR A 613 -26.55 15.78 25.50
CA THR A 613 -27.88 15.28 25.16
C THR A 613 -27.93 14.79 23.71
N VAL A 614 -28.90 13.94 23.38
CA VAL A 614 -29.15 13.54 21.98
C VAL A 614 -29.45 14.77 21.12
N ALA A 615 -30.19 15.75 21.64
CA ALA A 615 -30.50 17.00 20.94
C ALA A 615 -29.23 17.81 20.63
N ASP A 616 -28.31 17.91 21.58
CA ASP A 616 -27.01 18.58 21.38
C ASP A 616 -26.17 17.94 20.30
N ALA A 617 -26.12 16.61 20.28
CA ALA A 617 -25.42 15.84 19.26
C ALA A 617 -26.03 16.07 17.86
N LEU A 618 -27.37 16.04 17.76
CA LEU A 618 -28.09 16.26 16.49
C LEU A 618 -27.92 17.68 15.97
N ALA A 619 -27.94 18.70 16.84
CA ALA A 619 -27.74 20.09 16.43
C ALA A 619 -26.36 20.32 15.77
N ARG A 620 -25.37 19.51 16.14
CA ARG A 620 -23.98 19.61 15.66
C ARG A 620 -23.63 18.64 14.55
N TRP A 621 -24.42 17.57 14.38
CA TRP A 621 -24.15 16.51 13.41
C TRP A 621 -23.99 16.99 11.96
N PRO A 622 -24.75 17.98 11.45
CA PRO A 622 -24.56 18.48 10.08
C PRO A 622 -23.14 19.01 9.81
N ARG A 623 -22.44 19.53 10.84
CA ARG A 623 -21.05 20.00 10.70
C ARG A 623 -20.09 18.85 10.43
N LEU A 624 -20.37 17.66 10.98
CA LEU A 624 -19.64 16.43 10.69
C LEU A 624 -20.01 15.88 9.30
N GLU A 625 -21.30 15.97 8.91
CA GLU A 625 -21.73 15.58 7.56
C GLU A 625 -21.00 16.39 6.48
N ALA A 626 -20.84 17.70 6.70
CA ALA A 626 -20.16 18.65 5.80
C ALA A 626 -18.66 18.36 5.60
N GLN A 627 -18.03 17.54 6.45
CA GLN A 627 -16.65 17.09 6.21
C GLN A 627 -16.54 16.09 5.05
N GLN A 628 -17.66 15.52 4.60
CA GLN A 628 -17.72 14.56 3.50
C GLN A 628 -16.76 13.37 3.68
N VAL A 629 -16.72 12.80 4.90
CA VAL A 629 -16.00 11.57 5.27
C VAL A 629 -16.94 10.54 5.87
N PRO A 630 -16.63 9.22 5.88
CA PRO A 630 -17.48 8.27 6.55
C PRO A 630 -17.62 8.59 8.04
N LEU A 631 -18.85 8.56 8.55
CA LEU A 631 -19.18 8.88 9.94
C LEU A 631 -19.50 7.62 10.73
N VAL A 632 -18.81 7.47 11.86
CA VAL A 632 -19.16 6.49 12.87
C VAL A 632 -20.06 7.17 13.90
N ALA A 633 -21.22 6.57 14.19
CA ALA A 633 -22.18 7.10 15.16
C ALA A 633 -21.51 7.35 16.54
N PRO A 634 -22.10 8.22 17.38
CA PRO A 634 -21.63 8.41 18.75
C PRO A 634 -21.57 7.08 19.52
N VAL A 635 -20.63 6.98 20.46
CA VAL A 635 -20.33 5.74 21.18
C VAL A 635 -20.73 5.89 22.64
N PRO A 636 -22.00 5.63 23.03
CA PRO A 636 -22.37 5.64 24.43
C PRO A 636 -21.72 4.46 25.19
N ALA A 637 -21.72 4.53 26.51
CA ALA A 637 -21.24 3.44 27.35
C ALA A 637 -22.03 2.13 27.16
N ASN A 638 -23.29 2.23 26.71
CA ASN A 638 -24.10 1.08 26.29
C ASN A 638 -24.73 1.32 24.90
N ALA A 639 -24.24 0.62 23.89
CA ALA A 639 -24.70 0.77 22.51
C ALA A 639 -26.16 0.35 22.27
N LEU A 640 -26.75 -0.42 23.19
CA LEU A 640 -28.16 -0.82 23.19
C LEU A 640 -28.99 -0.04 24.25
N GLY A 641 -28.41 0.99 24.84
CA GLY A 641 -29.08 1.87 25.81
C GLY A 641 -29.96 2.93 25.13
N THR A 642 -30.78 3.61 25.94
CA THR A 642 -31.78 4.60 25.50
C THR A 642 -31.21 5.87 24.86
N TRP A 643 -29.90 6.12 24.99
CA TRP A 643 -29.26 7.26 24.33
C TRP A 643 -29.18 7.04 22.81
N LEU A 644 -28.83 5.81 22.37
CA LEU A 644 -28.81 5.44 20.95
C LEU A 644 -30.14 4.84 20.46
N ASP A 645 -30.80 4.03 21.31
CA ASP A 645 -32.00 3.25 20.99
C ASP A 645 -33.31 3.94 21.42
N GLY A 646 -34.44 3.50 20.86
CA GLY A 646 -35.77 4.02 21.13
C GLY A 646 -36.17 5.20 20.24
N THR A 647 -37.42 5.64 20.34
CA THR A 647 -37.99 6.71 19.51
C THR A 647 -37.34 8.08 19.74
N SER A 648 -36.80 8.30 20.93
CA SER A 648 -36.03 9.50 21.30
C SER A 648 -34.52 9.29 21.26
N GLY A 649 -34.06 8.09 20.89
CA GLY A 649 -32.65 7.77 20.75
C GLY A 649 -32.04 8.42 19.51
N PHE A 650 -30.73 8.66 19.53
CA PHE A 650 -30.00 9.33 18.46
C PHE A 650 -30.24 8.69 17.09
N HIS A 651 -30.30 7.35 16.99
CA HIS A 651 -30.52 6.71 15.68
C HIS A 651 -31.90 7.03 15.11
N ALA A 652 -32.97 7.00 15.90
CA ALA A 652 -34.32 7.29 15.42
C ALA A 652 -34.47 8.76 15.03
N LEU A 653 -33.98 9.67 15.86
CA LEU A 653 -34.06 11.11 15.60
C LEU A 653 -33.15 11.56 14.44
N ALA A 654 -31.96 10.98 14.30
CA ALA A 654 -31.14 11.23 13.13
C ALA A 654 -31.80 10.71 11.83
N ASN A 655 -32.55 9.60 11.88
CA ASN A 655 -33.35 9.16 10.74
C ASN A 655 -34.51 10.12 10.41
N SER A 656 -35.18 10.69 11.43
CA SER A 656 -36.27 11.65 11.20
C SER A 656 -35.78 12.99 10.65
N LEU A 657 -34.51 13.33 10.88
CA LEU A 657 -33.83 14.51 10.30
C LEU A 657 -33.08 14.19 8.99
N GLY A 658 -33.01 12.92 8.61
CA GLY A 658 -32.31 12.46 7.41
C GLY A 658 -30.79 12.43 7.52
N TYR A 659 -30.21 12.72 8.69
CA TYR A 659 -28.76 12.78 8.90
C TYR A 659 -28.06 11.45 8.61
N ARG A 660 -26.91 11.46 7.94
CA ARG A 660 -26.18 10.23 7.59
C ARG A 660 -25.35 9.72 8.76
N ARG A 661 -25.25 8.39 8.87
CA ARG A 661 -24.37 7.67 9.81
C ARG A 661 -23.97 6.38 9.14
N ASP A 662 -22.70 6.17 8.85
CA ASP A 662 -22.30 5.06 7.99
C ASP A 662 -22.04 3.79 8.80
N TYR A 663 -21.61 3.97 10.04
CA TYR A 663 -21.28 2.89 10.96
C TYR A 663 -21.89 3.14 12.34
N THR A 664 -22.07 2.06 13.10
CA THR A 664 -22.35 2.12 14.55
C THR A 664 -21.09 1.73 15.31
N ALA A 665 -20.86 2.31 16.48
CA ALA A 665 -19.72 1.98 17.33
C ALA A 665 -20.15 1.41 18.68
N VAL A 666 -19.24 0.65 19.29
CA VAL A 666 -19.43 -0.08 20.54
C VAL A 666 -18.15 0.03 21.37
N HIS A 667 -18.31 0.34 22.65
CA HIS A 667 -17.34 -0.01 23.70
C HIS A 667 -17.76 -1.31 24.36
N TRP A 668 -16.80 -2.18 24.66
CA TRP A 668 -17.05 -3.44 25.34
C TRP A 668 -16.06 -3.66 26.49
N TYR A 669 -16.59 -3.65 27.71
CA TYR A 669 -15.81 -3.86 28.93
C TYR A 669 -16.55 -4.86 29.84
N ALA A 670 -16.42 -6.15 29.52
CA ALA A 670 -17.10 -7.23 30.26
C ALA A 670 -16.19 -8.45 30.49
N ALA A 671 -16.75 -9.54 31.01
CA ALA A 671 -16.03 -10.78 31.29
C ALA A 671 -15.46 -11.43 30.00
N PRO A 672 -14.30 -12.12 30.04
CA PRO A 672 -13.59 -12.64 28.87
C PRO A 672 -14.31 -13.80 28.18
N ASP A 673 -15.38 -13.51 27.44
CA ASP A 673 -16.18 -14.46 26.68
C ASP A 673 -16.34 -14.00 25.22
N SER A 674 -15.73 -14.76 24.30
CA SER A 674 -15.71 -14.43 22.87
C SER A 674 -17.09 -14.60 22.23
N ASN A 675 -17.93 -15.51 22.72
CA ASN A 675 -19.30 -15.68 22.28
C ASN A 675 -20.18 -14.52 22.73
N ALA A 676 -20.04 -14.09 23.98
CA ALA A 676 -20.80 -12.95 24.49
C ALA A 676 -20.45 -11.66 23.75
N ALA A 677 -19.14 -11.39 23.54
CA ALA A 677 -18.67 -10.23 22.79
C ALA A 677 -19.22 -10.21 21.35
N ILE A 678 -19.07 -11.31 20.61
CA ILE A 678 -19.54 -11.41 19.22
C ILE A 678 -21.08 -11.34 19.15
N SER A 679 -21.79 -11.97 20.09
CA SER A 679 -23.26 -11.93 20.13
C SER A 679 -23.79 -10.53 20.43
N HIS A 680 -23.11 -9.78 21.31
CA HIS A 680 -23.44 -8.39 21.59
C HIS A 680 -23.25 -7.51 20.35
N LEU A 681 -22.10 -7.62 19.69
CA LEU A 681 -21.80 -6.90 18.45
C LEU A 681 -22.78 -7.24 17.32
N GLN A 682 -23.12 -8.53 17.17
CA GLN A 682 -24.14 -8.99 16.21
C GLN A 682 -25.52 -8.42 16.53
N SER A 683 -25.88 -8.29 17.81
CA SER A 683 -27.15 -7.69 18.24
C SER A 683 -27.23 -6.21 17.87
N VAL A 684 -26.13 -5.46 18.05
CA VAL A 684 -26.00 -4.07 17.59
C VAL A 684 -26.15 -3.98 16.07
N TYR A 685 -25.45 -4.85 15.32
CA TYR A 685 -25.59 -4.91 13.86
C TYR A 685 -27.03 -5.20 13.42
N ASN A 686 -27.67 -6.22 14.00
CA ASN A 686 -29.05 -6.61 13.67
C ASN A 686 -30.06 -5.50 14.03
N LYS A 687 -29.82 -4.77 15.12
CA LYS A 687 -30.69 -3.69 15.60
C LYS A 687 -30.66 -2.49 14.65
N TYR A 688 -29.47 -2.04 14.26
CA TYR A 688 -29.30 -0.79 13.53
C TYR A 688 -29.05 -0.95 12.03
N GLY A 689 -28.76 -2.17 11.55
CA GLY A 689 -28.53 -2.48 10.14
C GLY A 689 -27.27 -1.85 9.56
N ARG A 690 -26.27 -1.53 10.40
CA ARG A 690 -25.03 -0.82 9.99
C ARG A 690 -23.79 -1.59 10.46
N PRO A 691 -22.72 -1.67 9.66
CA PRO A 691 -21.49 -2.33 10.09
C PRO A 691 -20.95 -1.70 11.38
N VAL A 692 -20.36 -2.53 12.22
CA VAL A 692 -20.01 -2.19 13.60
C VAL A 692 -18.52 -1.91 13.73
N TRP A 693 -18.18 -0.87 14.49
CA TRP A 693 -16.83 -0.63 15.01
C TRP A 693 -16.81 -0.98 16.49
N LEU A 694 -15.88 -1.85 16.89
CA LEU A 694 -15.54 -2.02 18.29
C LEU A 694 -14.41 -1.06 18.62
N THR A 695 -14.75 0.18 18.97
CA THR A 695 -13.77 1.27 19.15
C THR A 695 -12.94 1.09 20.40
N GLU A 696 -13.47 0.42 21.42
CA GLU A 696 -12.70 0.02 22.60
C GLU A 696 -13.16 -1.34 23.08
N PHE A 697 -12.21 -2.23 23.35
CA PHE A 697 -12.50 -3.42 24.14
C PHE A 697 -11.35 -3.86 25.02
N SER A 698 -11.70 -4.42 26.17
CA SER A 698 -10.82 -5.18 27.04
C SER A 698 -11.67 -5.90 28.09
N ALA A 699 -11.18 -7.00 28.68
CA ALA A 699 -11.92 -7.64 29.76
C ALA A 699 -11.70 -6.88 31.07
N VAL A 700 -12.77 -6.39 31.69
CA VAL A 700 -12.73 -5.55 32.90
C VAL A 700 -13.81 -5.94 33.89
N ARG A 701 -13.43 -5.99 35.17
CA ARG A 701 -14.23 -6.24 36.37
C ARG A 701 -14.40 -4.92 37.12
N TRP A 702 -15.54 -4.26 36.90
CA TRP A 702 -15.88 -3.02 37.62
C TRP A 702 -16.47 -3.26 39.02
N SER A 703 -17.11 -4.41 39.27
CA SER A 703 -18.00 -4.65 40.43
C SER A 703 -17.42 -5.53 41.55
N GLY A 704 -16.18 -6.01 41.44
CA GLY A 704 -15.50 -6.68 42.55
C GLY A 704 -15.98 -8.09 42.93
N THR A 705 -16.90 -8.75 42.21
CA THR A 705 -17.42 -10.11 42.56
C THR A 705 -17.12 -11.24 41.56
N ALA A 706 -16.77 -10.93 40.30
CA ALA A 706 -16.48 -11.93 39.27
C ALA A 706 -15.02 -12.43 39.29
N THR A 707 -14.78 -13.73 39.10
CA THR A 707 -13.42 -14.30 39.05
C THR A 707 -13.15 -14.96 37.69
N TRP A 708 -12.02 -14.63 37.07
CA TRP A 708 -11.49 -15.28 35.87
C TRP A 708 -9.96 -15.25 35.91
N THR A 709 -9.32 -16.17 35.19
CA THR A 709 -7.86 -16.37 35.18
C THR A 709 -7.19 -15.66 34.00
N GLU A 710 -5.86 -15.52 34.02
CA GLU A 710 -5.10 -15.02 32.87
C GLU A 710 -5.30 -15.89 31.62
N ARG A 711 -5.40 -17.21 31.83
CA ARG A 711 -5.78 -18.18 30.79
C ARG A 711 -7.09 -17.78 30.11
N ASP A 712 -8.11 -17.40 30.88
CA ASP A 712 -9.42 -17.03 30.34
C ASP A 712 -9.32 -15.76 29.49
N ASN A 713 -8.57 -14.75 29.96
CA ASN A 713 -8.32 -13.52 29.20
C ASN A 713 -7.58 -13.79 27.88
N PHE A 714 -6.54 -14.63 27.92
CA PHE A 714 -5.75 -14.96 26.73
C PHE A 714 -6.58 -15.75 25.72
N ASN A 715 -7.30 -16.78 26.17
CA ASN A 715 -8.19 -17.57 25.33
C ASN A 715 -9.28 -16.71 24.70
N PHE A 716 -9.90 -15.81 25.49
CA PHE A 716 -10.84 -14.82 24.98
C PHE A 716 -10.27 -13.99 23.84
N LEU A 717 -9.12 -13.35 24.06
CA LEU A 717 -8.53 -12.45 23.08
C LEU A 717 -8.14 -13.21 21.80
N ALA A 718 -7.54 -14.38 21.97
CA ALA A 718 -7.13 -15.24 20.87
C ALA A 718 -8.35 -15.63 20.02
N GLU A 719 -9.39 -16.19 20.64
CA GLU A 719 -10.60 -16.64 19.93
C GLU A 719 -11.36 -15.47 19.31
N PHE A 720 -11.48 -14.35 20.01
CA PHE A 720 -12.13 -13.14 19.50
C PHE A 720 -11.45 -12.64 18.23
N MET A 721 -10.12 -12.41 18.26
CA MET A 721 -9.40 -11.87 17.09
C MET A 721 -9.50 -12.79 15.88
N TRP A 722 -9.36 -14.11 16.06
CA TRP A 722 -9.47 -15.07 14.96
C TRP A 722 -10.86 -15.04 14.31
N ARG A 723 -11.91 -15.00 15.13
CA ARG A 723 -13.30 -14.96 14.64
C ARG A 723 -13.63 -13.60 14.04
N ALA A 724 -13.11 -12.51 14.60
CA ALA A 724 -13.34 -11.14 14.15
C ALA A 724 -12.95 -10.94 12.69
N GLU A 725 -11.88 -11.58 12.21
CA GLU A 725 -11.44 -11.47 10.81
C GLU A 725 -12.48 -12.03 9.82
N ALA A 726 -13.24 -13.07 10.20
CA ALA A 726 -14.29 -13.65 9.34
C ALA A 726 -15.60 -12.84 9.31
N LEU A 727 -15.80 -11.89 10.23
CA LEU A 727 -17.05 -11.12 10.33
C LEU A 727 -17.05 -9.95 9.34
N THR A 728 -17.79 -10.06 8.24
CA THR A 728 -17.87 -9.02 7.19
C THR A 728 -18.64 -7.76 7.62
N TRP A 729 -19.46 -7.85 8.66
CA TRP A 729 -20.19 -6.72 9.24
C TRP A 729 -19.40 -6.02 10.36
N LEU A 730 -18.33 -6.64 10.89
CA LEU A 730 -17.42 -5.99 11.83
C LEU A 730 -16.36 -5.24 11.00
N LYS A 731 -16.41 -3.91 11.05
CA LYS A 731 -15.53 -3.03 10.27
C LYS A 731 -14.15 -2.93 10.91
N ARG A 732 -14.07 -2.67 12.21
CA ARG A 732 -12.80 -2.48 12.94
C ARG A 732 -12.94 -2.89 14.40
N TYR A 733 -11.82 -3.26 15.03
CA TYR A 733 -11.74 -3.47 16.47
C TYR A 733 -10.42 -2.93 17.02
N SER A 734 -10.45 -2.34 18.21
CA SER A 734 -9.25 -1.78 18.86
C SER A 734 -9.21 -2.12 20.33
N LEU A 735 -8.07 -2.69 20.75
CA LEU A 735 -7.82 -2.97 22.16
C LEU A 735 -7.66 -1.66 22.92
N PHE A 736 -8.33 -1.55 24.07
CA PHE A 736 -7.97 -0.55 25.07
C PHE A 736 -6.87 -1.12 25.97
N ALA A 737 -5.64 -0.61 25.79
CA ALA A 737 -4.45 -1.17 26.42
C ALA A 737 -4.27 -0.66 27.87
N PHE A 738 -4.64 -1.47 28.86
CA PHE A 738 -4.39 -1.16 30.27
C PHE A 738 -2.93 -1.43 30.69
N ILE A 739 -2.45 -0.64 31.66
CA ILE A 739 -1.11 -0.74 32.26
C ILE A 739 -1.24 -1.16 33.73
N GLN A 740 -0.37 -2.07 34.18
CA GLN A 740 -0.35 -2.58 35.57
C GLN A 740 -0.23 -1.48 36.64
N ALA A 741 0.39 -0.32 36.34
CA ALA A 741 0.59 0.80 37.28
C ALA A 741 -0.57 1.83 37.34
N SER A 742 -1.64 1.65 36.57
CA SER A 742 -2.74 2.64 36.52
C SER A 742 -3.47 2.78 37.87
N PRO A 743 -3.98 3.98 38.27
CA PRO A 743 -4.63 4.21 39.56
C PRO A 743 -5.73 3.18 39.88
N GLY A 744 -5.82 2.78 41.16
CA GLY A 744 -6.76 1.75 41.63
C GLY A 744 -6.27 0.30 41.54
N VAL A 745 -5.00 0.07 41.21
CA VAL A 745 -4.34 -1.26 41.22
C VAL A 745 -3.26 -1.30 42.29
N ASN A 746 -3.13 -2.44 42.97
CA ASN A 746 -2.05 -2.69 43.92
C ASN A 746 -0.72 -2.84 43.14
N GLN A 747 0.16 -1.85 43.26
CA GLN A 747 1.35 -1.68 42.41
C GLN A 747 2.55 -2.58 42.80
N SER A 748 2.44 -3.38 43.87
CA SER A 748 3.58 -4.12 44.47
C SER A 748 3.50 -5.65 44.35
N ALA A 749 2.50 -6.22 43.67
CA ALA A 749 2.37 -7.67 43.49
C ALA A 749 2.78 -8.10 42.07
N PRO A 750 3.59 -9.17 41.90
CA PRO A 750 3.96 -9.71 40.58
C PRO A 750 2.75 -10.10 39.72
N ASP A 751 1.65 -10.49 40.36
CA ASP A 751 0.29 -10.53 39.81
C ASP A 751 -0.61 -10.88 41.01
N PRO A 752 -1.52 -10.02 41.49
CA PRO A 752 -2.49 -10.48 42.46
C PRO A 752 -3.39 -11.48 41.72
N ALA A 753 -3.65 -12.64 42.32
CA ALA A 753 -4.65 -13.62 41.88
C ALA A 753 -6.09 -13.04 41.70
N GLU A 754 -6.24 -11.72 41.77
CA GLU A 754 -7.44 -10.89 41.71
C GLU A 754 -7.29 -9.69 40.74
N ALA A 755 -6.54 -9.80 39.64
CA ALA A 755 -6.43 -8.72 38.64
C ALA A 755 -7.82 -8.35 38.02
N PRO A 756 -8.37 -7.14 38.22
CA PRO A 756 -9.71 -6.78 37.76
C PRO A 756 -9.77 -6.34 36.29
N ARG A 757 -8.67 -6.36 35.53
CA ARG A 757 -8.64 -5.91 34.12
C ARG A 757 -7.49 -6.56 33.34
N SER A 758 -7.68 -6.85 32.05
CA SER A 758 -6.61 -7.40 31.18
C SER A 758 -5.57 -6.34 30.87
N ASN A 759 -4.44 -6.37 31.59
CA ASN A 759 -3.30 -5.49 31.33
C ASN A 759 -2.58 -5.93 30.05
N ALA A 760 -2.37 -5.00 29.12
CA ALA A 760 -1.56 -5.22 27.91
C ALA A 760 -0.08 -4.88 28.16
N LEU A 761 0.19 -4.02 29.13
CA LEU A 761 1.52 -3.54 29.48
C LEU A 761 1.79 -3.73 30.98
N ARG A 762 3.02 -4.12 31.31
CA ARG A 762 3.57 -4.10 32.67
C ARG A 762 3.88 -2.67 33.10
N SER A 763 4.18 -2.47 34.39
CA SER A 763 4.52 -1.15 34.95
C SER A 763 5.77 -0.51 34.32
N ASP A 764 6.69 -1.33 33.81
CA ASP A 764 7.91 -0.93 33.10
C ASP A 764 7.68 -0.66 31.59
N GLY A 765 6.45 -0.81 31.09
CA GLY A 765 6.10 -0.62 29.68
C GLY A 765 6.36 -1.84 28.79
N SER A 766 6.88 -2.95 29.31
CA SER A 766 7.00 -4.21 28.56
C SER A 766 5.63 -4.86 28.31
N LEU A 767 5.51 -5.63 27.23
CA LEU A 767 4.26 -6.34 26.88
C LEU A 767 4.01 -7.49 27.86
N THR A 768 2.79 -7.57 28.40
CA THR A 768 2.29 -8.79 29.06
C THR A 768 2.04 -9.87 28.00
N PRO A 769 1.83 -11.15 28.37
CA PRO A 769 1.45 -12.18 27.39
C PRO A 769 0.18 -11.83 26.61
N PHE A 770 -0.80 -11.21 27.28
CA PHE A 770 -2.02 -10.68 26.65
C PHE A 770 -1.70 -9.58 25.64
N GLY A 771 -0.85 -8.62 26.00
CA GLY A 771 -0.38 -7.57 25.09
C GLY A 771 0.44 -8.10 23.93
N ALA A 772 1.31 -9.08 24.17
CA ALA A 772 2.15 -9.72 23.16
C ALA A 772 1.31 -10.54 22.16
N LEU A 773 0.25 -11.21 22.63
CA LEU A 773 -0.74 -11.87 21.77
C LEU A 773 -1.43 -10.86 20.85
N TYR A 774 -1.86 -9.71 21.39
CA TYR A 774 -2.43 -8.65 20.56
C TYR A 774 -1.41 -8.10 19.56
N ALA A 775 -0.19 -7.81 20.02
CA ALA A 775 0.88 -7.25 19.21
C ALA A 775 1.24 -8.16 18.02
N GLY A 776 1.43 -9.45 18.26
CA GLY A 776 1.76 -10.43 17.22
C GLY A 776 0.64 -10.72 16.22
N TRP A 777 -0.63 -10.44 16.54
CA TRP A 777 -1.76 -10.72 15.64
C TRP A 777 -1.63 -9.97 14.31
N ASP A 778 -1.46 -10.68 13.21
CA ASP A 778 -1.26 -10.13 11.86
C ASP A 778 -2.53 -10.19 10.99
N GLY A 779 -3.67 -10.59 11.58
CA GLY A 779 -4.95 -10.75 10.86
C GLY A 779 -5.02 -12.01 9.99
N VAL A 780 -3.96 -12.83 9.96
CA VAL A 780 -3.94 -14.09 9.23
C VAL A 780 -4.54 -15.19 10.10
N THR A 781 -5.57 -15.86 9.60
CA THR A 781 -6.29 -16.92 10.34
C THR A 781 -5.70 -18.31 10.10
N ASP A 782 -4.86 -18.46 9.08
CA ASP A 782 -4.13 -19.68 8.74
C ASP A 782 -2.75 -19.72 9.40
N VAL A 783 -2.27 -20.93 9.69
CA VAL A 783 -0.87 -21.15 10.10
C VAL A 783 -0.02 -21.32 8.84
N LEU A 784 1.01 -20.51 8.70
CA LEU A 784 1.87 -20.43 7.52
C LEU A 784 3.26 -21.02 7.81
N ALA A 785 3.84 -21.72 6.84
CA ALA A 785 5.13 -22.41 6.99
C ALA A 785 6.36 -21.56 6.61
N ASP A 786 6.21 -20.24 6.64
CA ASP A 786 7.23 -19.25 6.25
C ASP A 786 7.67 -18.39 7.45
N ARG A 787 7.25 -18.74 8.67
CA ARG A 787 7.41 -17.88 9.84
C ARG A 787 7.42 -18.63 11.17
N ALA A 788 7.93 -17.97 12.21
CA ALA A 788 7.98 -18.49 13.58
C ALA A 788 6.68 -18.21 14.37
N TYR A 789 6.43 -19.09 15.36
CA TYR A 789 5.29 -19.04 16.28
C TYR A 789 5.70 -19.44 17.70
N HIS A 790 5.04 -18.85 18.69
CA HIS A 790 4.85 -19.50 19.99
C HIS A 790 3.75 -20.55 19.86
N ILE A 791 3.98 -21.75 20.39
CA ILE A 791 2.97 -22.82 20.42
C ILE A 791 2.34 -22.83 21.80
N HIS A 792 1.13 -22.29 21.93
CA HIS A 792 0.41 -22.10 23.19
C HIS A 792 -0.68 -23.16 23.38
N ASN A 793 -0.83 -23.70 24.58
CA ASN A 793 -1.88 -24.67 24.89
C ASN A 793 -3.17 -23.96 25.35
N ARG A 794 -4.35 -24.51 25.05
CA ARG A 794 -5.64 -23.93 25.52
C ARG A 794 -5.95 -24.26 26.97
N GLY A 795 -5.65 -25.49 27.40
CA GLY A 795 -6.04 -26.04 28.69
C GLY A 795 -5.17 -25.55 29.85
N VAL A 796 -3.92 -25.20 29.56
CA VAL A 796 -2.96 -24.60 30.48
C VAL A 796 -2.41 -23.31 29.89
N PHE A 797 -2.15 -22.31 30.73
CA PHE A 797 -1.55 -21.05 30.28
C PHE A 797 -0.03 -21.21 30.14
N GLU A 798 0.40 -22.08 29.23
CA GLU A 798 1.81 -22.43 29.02
C GLU A 798 2.14 -22.47 27.52
N ARG A 799 3.43 -22.29 27.19
CA ARG A 799 3.98 -22.34 25.83
C ARG A 799 5.01 -23.44 25.72
N ALA A 800 5.15 -23.97 24.51
CA ALA A 800 6.21 -24.90 24.22
C ALA A 800 7.58 -24.24 24.20
N GLN A 801 8.55 -24.82 24.88
CA GLN A 801 9.91 -24.30 25.02
C GLN A 801 10.96 -25.37 24.70
N ASN A 802 12.01 -24.96 24.00
CA ASN A 802 13.32 -25.58 24.07
C ASN A 802 14.16 -24.89 25.15
N PRO A 803 14.41 -25.54 26.31
CA PRO A 803 15.16 -24.91 27.39
C PRO A 803 16.67 -24.80 27.11
N GLY A 804 17.16 -25.38 26.00
CA GLY A 804 18.59 -25.42 25.65
C GLY A 804 19.34 -26.52 26.40
N GLY A 805 20.26 -27.21 25.70
CA GLY A 805 21.12 -28.23 26.32
C GLY A 805 20.42 -29.51 26.82
N THR A 806 19.11 -29.65 26.62
CA THR A 806 18.33 -30.85 27.01
C THR A 806 17.93 -31.71 25.80
N ALA A 807 17.55 -32.96 26.07
CA ALA A 807 17.03 -33.90 25.08
C ALA A 807 15.50 -33.78 24.86
N ALA A 808 14.77 -33.15 25.79
CA ALA A 808 13.32 -33.07 25.77
C ALA A 808 12.83 -31.62 25.82
N PRO A 809 11.74 -31.30 25.12
CA PRO A 809 11.09 -30.00 25.23
C PRO A 809 10.42 -29.84 26.61
N ALA A 810 10.24 -28.59 27.01
CA ALA A 810 9.58 -28.19 28.25
C ALA A 810 8.34 -27.33 27.94
N LEU A 811 7.53 -27.08 28.97
CA LEU A 811 6.49 -26.06 28.97
C LEU A 811 6.87 -24.94 29.93
N VAL A 812 6.54 -23.72 29.55
CA VAL A 812 6.88 -22.51 30.30
C VAL A 812 5.70 -21.55 30.38
N ASP A 813 5.57 -20.88 31.52
CA ASP A 813 4.64 -19.77 31.71
C ASP A 813 5.00 -18.62 30.73
N PRO A 814 4.04 -18.08 29.95
CA PRO A 814 4.23 -16.92 29.10
C PRO A 814 4.77 -15.66 29.81
N ASN A 815 4.61 -15.54 31.13
CA ASN A 815 5.18 -14.46 31.94
C ASN A 815 6.67 -14.63 32.25
N ALA A 816 7.25 -15.81 31.98
CA ALA A 816 8.67 -16.08 32.16
C ALA A 816 9.49 -15.68 30.91
N THR A 817 10.69 -16.26 30.72
CA THR A 817 11.59 -15.90 29.62
C THR A 817 11.06 -16.37 28.27
N GLU A 818 11.20 -15.55 27.22
CA GLU A 818 10.87 -15.95 25.83
C GLU A 818 11.95 -16.82 25.16
N THR A 819 13.09 -17.06 25.81
CA THR A 819 14.18 -17.85 25.24
C THR A 819 13.72 -19.27 24.90
N GLY A 820 13.88 -19.67 23.64
CA GLY A 820 13.54 -21.01 23.16
C GLY A 820 12.04 -21.30 23.04
N THR A 821 11.15 -20.30 23.16
CA THR A 821 9.69 -20.50 23.03
C THR A 821 9.18 -20.36 21.59
N GLN A 822 10.04 -19.95 20.66
CA GLN A 822 9.67 -19.73 19.27
C GLN A 822 10.04 -20.95 18.40
N TRP A 823 9.09 -21.35 17.55
CA TRP A 823 9.17 -22.52 16.69
C TRP A 823 8.90 -22.11 15.25
N PHE A 824 9.86 -22.39 14.37
CA PHE A 824 9.71 -22.21 12.94
C PHE A 824 8.96 -23.41 12.35
N LEU A 825 7.92 -23.15 11.56
CA LEU A 825 7.15 -24.18 10.89
C LEU A 825 7.70 -24.37 9.47
N SER A 826 8.26 -25.54 9.15
CA SER A 826 8.75 -25.86 7.80
C SER A 826 7.90 -26.96 7.17
N PRO A 827 7.64 -26.96 5.84
CA PRO A 827 6.95 -28.07 5.18
C PRO A 827 7.65 -29.42 5.42
N GLY A 828 6.86 -30.48 5.63
CA GLY A 828 7.34 -31.86 5.70
C GLY A 828 7.54 -32.48 4.32
N LEU A 829 8.17 -33.66 4.27
CA LEU A 829 8.24 -34.51 3.07
C LEU A 829 6.89 -35.17 2.78
N THR A 830 6.10 -35.46 3.82
CA THR A 830 4.71 -35.91 3.63
C THR A 830 3.79 -34.73 3.33
N ALA A 831 2.99 -34.84 2.28
CA ALA A 831 2.03 -33.80 1.92
C ALA A 831 1.08 -33.47 3.09
N GLY A 832 1.03 -32.20 3.49
CA GLY A 832 0.18 -31.72 4.58
C GLY A 832 0.76 -31.91 5.99
N THR A 833 2.01 -32.38 6.11
CA THR A 833 2.75 -32.37 7.38
C THR A 833 3.77 -31.23 7.42
N HIS A 834 4.23 -30.94 8.62
CA HIS A 834 5.19 -29.89 8.91
C HIS A 834 6.22 -30.37 9.93
N ARG A 835 7.38 -29.73 9.94
CA ARG A 835 8.42 -29.86 10.97
C ARG A 835 8.34 -28.63 11.87
N LEU A 836 8.29 -28.86 13.18
CA LEU A 836 8.30 -27.81 14.20
C LEU A 836 9.74 -27.63 14.70
N ILE A 837 10.44 -26.62 14.20
CA ILE A 837 11.89 -26.43 14.40
C ILE A 837 12.12 -25.37 15.47
N SER A 838 12.85 -25.72 16.53
CA SER A 838 13.24 -24.77 17.57
C SER A 838 14.10 -23.65 16.96
N THR A 839 13.71 -22.40 17.18
CA THR A 839 14.49 -21.24 16.72
C THR A 839 15.82 -21.06 17.46
N LEU A 840 15.94 -21.67 18.66
CA LEU A 840 17.11 -21.53 19.52
C LEU A 840 18.35 -22.26 18.98
N ASP A 841 18.15 -23.40 18.34
CA ASP A 841 19.24 -24.34 18.00
C ASP A 841 18.97 -25.19 16.74
N GLY A 842 17.88 -24.93 16.00
CA GLY A 842 17.56 -25.61 14.75
C GLY A 842 17.11 -27.07 14.89
N ARG A 843 16.90 -27.58 16.11
CA ARG A 843 16.46 -28.96 16.33
C ARG A 843 14.94 -29.09 16.16
N PRO A 844 14.44 -30.04 15.34
CA PRO A 844 13.01 -30.27 15.20
C PRO A 844 12.43 -31.03 16.39
N LEU A 845 11.16 -30.78 16.70
CA LEU A 845 10.36 -31.59 17.60
C LEU A 845 10.18 -32.98 17.01
N ARG A 846 10.49 -34.01 17.79
CA ARG A 846 10.52 -35.41 17.37
C ARG A 846 9.67 -36.28 18.29
N THR A 847 9.15 -37.40 17.78
CA THR A 847 8.80 -38.55 18.61
C THR A 847 9.84 -39.67 18.51
N SER A 848 10.35 -40.15 19.65
CA SER A 848 11.45 -41.13 19.67
C SER A 848 10.98 -42.59 19.60
N ASN A 849 9.75 -42.88 20.02
CA ASN A 849 9.16 -44.23 20.08
C ASN A 849 7.63 -44.24 19.80
N GLY A 850 7.08 -43.14 19.28
CA GLY A 850 5.65 -42.98 19.05
C GLY A 850 4.81 -42.66 20.30
N THR A 851 5.42 -42.38 21.45
CA THR A 851 4.75 -41.87 22.66
C THR A 851 5.51 -40.72 23.33
N THR A 852 6.83 -40.83 23.39
CA THR A 852 7.73 -39.85 24.00
C THR A 852 8.08 -38.76 22.99
N VAL A 853 8.09 -37.51 23.47
CA VAL A 853 8.44 -36.32 22.68
C VAL A 853 9.84 -35.86 23.08
N THR A 854 10.73 -35.69 22.11
CA THR A 854 12.14 -35.29 22.28
C THR A 854 12.56 -34.33 21.17
N PHE A 855 13.82 -33.90 21.18
CA PHE A 855 14.43 -33.21 20.03
C PHE A 855 15.06 -34.19 19.04
N GLY A 856 14.96 -33.87 17.76
CA GLY A 856 15.75 -34.50 16.69
C GLY A 856 17.14 -33.86 16.53
N THR A 857 17.89 -34.31 15.54
CA THR A 857 19.13 -33.65 15.11
C THR A 857 18.82 -32.51 14.15
N VAL A 858 19.69 -31.49 14.09
CA VAL A 858 19.56 -30.38 13.13
C VAL A 858 19.49 -30.95 11.71
N GLY A 859 18.55 -30.45 10.90
CA GLY A 859 18.36 -30.90 9.52
C GLY A 859 17.63 -32.24 9.35
N GLN A 860 17.21 -32.92 10.42
CA GLN A 860 16.48 -34.19 10.35
C GLN A 860 15.14 -34.03 9.58
N THR A 861 14.83 -34.98 8.70
CA THR A 861 13.67 -34.92 7.78
C THR A 861 12.80 -36.19 7.72
N ASP A 862 13.11 -37.22 8.49
CA ASP A 862 12.35 -38.47 8.48
C ASP A 862 10.96 -38.33 9.17
N PRO A 863 10.04 -39.29 9.00
CA PRO A 863 8.68 -39.18 9.53
C PRO A 863 8.57 -38.97 11.05
N SER A 864 9.62 -39.26 11.84
CA SER A 864 9.58 -39.05 13.30
C SER A 864 9.59 -37.60 13.74
N VAL A 865 9.92 -36.66 12.85
CA VAL A 865 9.92 -35.20 13.09
C VAL A 865 8.78 -34.48 12.37
N GLU A 866 7.86 -35.23 11.77
CA GLU A 866 6.72 -34.68 11.04
C GLU A 866 5.44 -34.63 11.88
N TRP A 867 4.68 -33.55 11.69
CA TRP A 867 3.47 -33.26 12.43
C TRP A 867 2.38 -32.75 11.50
N ARG A 868 1.17 -33.30 11.64
CA ARG A 868 -0.02 -32.82 10.96
C ARG A 868 -0.74 -31.82 11.87
N LEU A 869 -0.99 -30.62 11.34
CA LEU A 869 -1.80 -29.61 12.02
C LEU A 869 -3.26 -29.80 11.59
N VAL A 870 -4.12 -30.24 12.52
CA VAL A 870 -5.54 -30.47 12.26
C VAL A 870 -6.34 -29.36 12.92
N ALA A 871 -6.96 -28.49 12.12
CA ALA A 871 -7.77 -27.38 12.62
C ALA A 871 -8.96 -27.88 13.46
N ASP A 872 -9.16 -27.21 14.60
CA ASP A 872 -10.34 -27.25 15.46
C ASP A 872 -11.08 -25.90 15.37
N GLN A 873 -12.12 -25.71 16.18
CA GLN A 873 -12.88 -24.46 16.22
C GLN A 873 -12.02 -23.28 16.70
N HIS A 874 -12.34 -22.08 16.18
CA HIS A 874 -11.84 -20.79 16.69
C HIS A 874 -10.32 -20.57 16.63
N GLY A 875 -9.65 -21.22 15.68
CA GLY A 875 -8.20 -21.06 15.46
C GLY A 875 -7.34 -21.94 16.38
N TRP A 876 -7.93 -22.94 17.04
CA TRP A 876 -7.21 -23.98 17.75
C TRP A 876 -6.86 -25.13 16.79
N TYR A 877 -5.79 -25.87 17.10
CA TYR A 877 -5.30 -26.98 16.30
C TYR A 877 -4.95 -28.17 17.20
N PHE A 878 -5.19 -29.38 16.69
CA PHE A 878 -4.54 -30.58 17.18
C PHE A 878 -3.21 -30.76 16.43
N ILE A 879 -2.16 -31.11 17.17
CA ILE A 879 -0.84 -31.46 16.60
C ILE A 879 -0.76 -32.99 16.61
N GLU A 880 -0.94 -33.61 15.45
CA GLU A 880 -1.02 -35.07 15.29
C GLU A 880 0.24 -35.63 14.67
N HIS A 881 0.67 -36.80 15.09
CA HIS A 881 1.76 -37.50 14.44
C HIS A 881 1.22 -38.38 13.29
N PRO A 882 1.78 -38.30 12.08
CA PRO A 882 1.15 -38.83 10.86
C PRO A 882 0.98 -40.36 10.84
N THR A 883 1.79 -41.10 11.61
CA THR A 883 1.83 -42.57 11.53
C THR A 883 1.47 -43.31 12.83
N THR A 884 1.34 -42.62 13.97
CA THR A 884 1.14 -43.29 15.27
C THR A 884 -0.31 -43.25 15.77
N ALA A 885 -1.21 -42.57 15.05
CA ALA A 885 -2.59 -42.31 15.47
C ALA A 885 -2.67 -41.67 16.86
N LYS A 886 -1.78 -40.70 17.13
CA LYS A 886 -1.73 -39.94 18.39
C LYS A 886 -1.50 -38.46 18.15
N ARG A 887 -1.84 -37.67 19.17
CA ARG A 887 -1.72 -36.20 19.18
C ARG A 887 -1.06 -35.69 20.45
N LEU A 888 -0.44 -34.53 20.33
CA LEU A 888 0.31 -33.86 21.38
C LEU A 888 -0.62 -33.39 22.50
N LYS A 889 -0.25 -33.74 23.73
CA LYS A 889 -0.91 -33.35 24.96
C LYS A 889 0.08 -32.66 25.88
N ASP A 890 -0.38 -31.58 26.48
CA ASP A 890 0.26 -30.97 27.63
C ASP A 890 0.11 -31.85 28.90
N ASN A 891 1.16 -31.96 29.73
CA ASN A 891 1.14 -32.63 31.04
C ASN A 891 1.20 -31.68 32.27
N GLY A 892 1.15 -30.35 32.10
CA GLY A 892 1.07 -29.37 33.19
C GLY A 892 -0.16 -29.49 34.13
N THR A 893 -0.28 -28.62 35.14
CA THR A 893 -1.45 -28.59 36.03
C THR A 893 -2.30 -27.35 35.78
N ALA A 894 -3.60 -27.55 35.53
CA ALA A 894 -4.54 -26.53 35.04
C ALA A 894 -4.87 -25.37 36.01
N ALA A 895 -4.20 -25.26 37.16
CA ALA A 895 -4.66 -24.44 38.29
C ALA A 895 -3.60 -23.54 38.96
N THR A 896 -2.32 -23.62 38.59
CA THR A 896 -1.29 -22.75 39.21
C THR A 896 -0.19 -22.47 38.19
N PRO A 897 0.23 -21.20 37.97
CA PRO A 897 1.45 -20.93 37.22
C PRO A 897 2.57 -21.76 37.87
N THR A 898 3.14 -22.66 37.10
CA THR A 898 4.30 -23.41 37.55
C THR A 898 5.40 -22.38 37.82
N ALA A 899 6.05 -22.47 38.99
CA ALA A 899 7.17 -21.57 39.29
C ALA A 899 8.16 -21.59 38.11
N PRO A 900 8.69 -20.44 37.67
CA PRO A 900 9.65 -20.37 36.57
C PRO A 900 10.74 -21.44 36.77
N GLY A 901 10.82 -22.41 35.87
CA GLY A 901 11.82 -23.49 35.93
C GLY A 901 11.31 -24.89 36.32
N VAL A 902 10.01 -25.12 36.57
CA VAL A 902 9.46 -26.48 36.66
C VAL A 902 8.95 -26.91 35.27
N ALA A 903 9.77 -27.61 34.51
CA ALA A 903 9.44 -28.05 33.15
C ALA A 903 8.22 -29.00 33.15
N GLY A 904 7.06 -28.49 32.73
CA GLY A 904 5.97 -29.34 32.26
C GLY A 904 6.44 -30.19 31.08
N THR A 905 5.91 -31.42 30.94
CA THR A 905 6.32 -32.36 29.88
C THR A 905 5.20 -32.55 28.84
N TYR A 906 5.53 -33.25 27.75
CA TYR A 906 4.57 -33.62 26.71
C TYR A 906 4.36 -35.12 26.70
N THR A 907 3.14 -35.53 26.38
CA THR A 907 2.85 -36.91 25.99
C THR A 907 2.08 -36.94 24.67
N LEU A 908 2.10 -38.09 24.01
CA LEU A 908 1.21 -38.38 22.88
C LEU A 908 0.11 -39.35 23.33
N GLU A 909 -1.15 -38.97 23.14
CA GLU A 909 -2.32 -39.84 23.39
C GLU A 909 -3.20 -39.98 22.15
N GLY A 910 -4.16 -40.91 22.19
CA GLY A 910 -4.97 -41.28 21.01
C GLY A 910 -5.77 -40.12 20.40
N LEU A 911 -6.00 -40.18 19.07
CA LEU A 911 -6.72 -39.13 18.32
C LEU A 911 -8.18 -38.89 18.77
N THR A 912 -8.77 -39.79 19.56
CA THR A 912 -10.12 -39.61 20.10
C THR A 912 -10.20 -38.55 21.20
N GLN A 913 -9.07 -38.09 21.73
CA GLN A 913 -9.02 -37.10 22.81
C GLN A 913 -9.15 -35.67 22.27
N THR A 914 -10.16 -34.93 22.72
CA THR A 914 -10.48 -33.58 22.20
C THR A 914 -10.52 -32.48 23.26
N GLY A 915 -10.12 -32.80 24.50
CA GLY A 915 -10.10 -31.83 25.60
C GLY A 915 -9.09 -30.70 25.39
N ASP A 916 -9.21 -29.63 26.17
CA ASP A 916 -8.43 -28.40 25.97
C ASP A 916 -6.91 -28.57 26.06
N ARG A 917 -6.45 -29.59 26.78
CA ARG A 917 -5.03 -29.94 26.90
C ARG A 917 -4.39 -30.45 25.60
N PHE A 918 -5.22 -30.80 24.61
CA PHE A 918 -4.79 -31.24 23.29
C PHE A 918 -4.88 -30.14 22.23
N LYS A 919 -5.40 -28.97 22.60
CA LYS A 919 -5.66 -27.86 21.69
C LYS A 919 -4.52 -26.86 21.80
N TRP A 920 -3.90 -26.59 20.65
CA TRP A 920 -2.73 -25.74 20.52
C TRP A 920 -3.02 -24.59 19.59
N ARG A 921 -2.38 -23.46 19.83
CA ARG A 921 -2.45 -22.30 18.97
C ARG A 921 -1.08 -21.79 18.62
N PHE A 922 -0.92 -21.44 17.37
CA PHE A 922 0.28 -20.85 16.80
C PHE A 922 0.15 -19.34 16.89
N VAL A 923 0.77 -18.75 17.92
CA VAL A 923 0.72 -17.31 18.21
C VAL A 923 1.97 -16.67 17.61
N ARG A 924 1.77 -15.67 16.76
CA ARG A 924 2.88 -14.90 16.18
C ARG A 924 3.64 -14.17 17.29
N PRO A 925 4.99 -14.21 17.32
CA PRO A 925 5.77 -13.40 18.24
C PRO A 925 5.54 -11.90 17.99
N ALA A 926 5.49 -11.11 19.06
CA ALA A 926 5.32 -9.66 18.98
C ALA A 926 6.55 -8.95 18.38
N VAL A 927 7.74 -9.45 18.70
CA VAL A 927 9.01 -9.09 18.05
C VAL A 927 9.44 -10.32 17.26
N ALA A 928 9.44 -10.21 15.93
CA ALA A 928 9.88 -11.29 15.07
C ALA A 928 11.42 -11.33 15.06
N GLU A 929 12.01 -12.45 15.48
CA GLU A 929 13.41 -12.76 15.15
C GLU A 929 13.51 -13.03 13.63
N PRO A 930 14.66 -12.75 13.00
CA PRO A 930 14.83 -12.97 11.57
C PRO A 930 14.70 -14.47 11.27
N ALA A 931 13.55 -14.86 10.74
CA ALA A 931 13.25 -16.24 10.37
C ALA A 931 12.67 -16.33 8.96
N GLY A 932 13.14 -15.48 8.04
CA GLY A 932 13.02 -15.75 6.61
C GLY A 932 14.16 -16.68 6.15
N PRO A 933 14.14 -17.18 4.90
CA PRO A 933 15.36 -17.63 4.25
C PRO A 933 16.45 -16.55 4.35
N PRO A 934 17.75 -16.91 4.38
CA PRO A 934 18.81 -15.92 4.36
C PRO A 934 18.66 -14.96 3.17
N ALA A 935 19.24 -13.77 3.29
CA ALA A 935 19.49 -12.92 2.13
C ALA A 935 20.36 -13.68 1.11
N SER A 936 20.09 -13.43 -0.18
CA SER A 936 20.89 -13.97 -1.27
C SER A 936 22.36 -13.56 -1.10
N PRO A 937 23.32 -14.48 -1.32
CA PRO A 937 24.73 -14.10 -1.40
C PRO A 937 24.94 -13.00 -2.44
N THR A 938 25.77 -12.02 -2.11
CA THR A 938 26.11 -10.90 -3.01
C THR A 938 27.57 -10.96 -3.42
N ASP A 939 27.96 -10.10 -4.36
CA ASP A 939 29.36 -9.91 -4.77
C ASP A 939 30.03 -11.22 -5.21
N LEU A 940 29.24 -12.11 -5.84
CA LEU A 940 29.77 -13.35 -6.39
C LEU A 940 30.75 -13.00 -7.51
N VAL A 941 32.02 -13.31 -7.28
CA VAL A 941 33.11 -13.14 -8.23
C VAL A 941 33.75 -14.48 -8.52
N ALA A 942 34.24 -14.64 -9.74
CA ALA A 942 34.96 -15.82 -10.20
C ALA A 942 36.38 -15.41 -10.62
N SER A 943 37.39 -16.08 -10.07
CA SER A 943 38.78 -15.99 -10.53
C SER A 943 39.19 -17.30 -11.21
N VAL A 944 39.81 -17.17 -12.38
CA VAL A 944 40.24 -18.31 -13.20
C VAL A 944 41.72 -18.56 -12.95
N SER A 945 42.11 -19.84 -12.88
CA SER A 945 43.51 -20.25 -12.90
C SER A 945 43.62 -21.58 -13.65
N ALA A 946 44.20 -21.58 -14.86
CA ALA A 946 44.31 -22.75 -15.73
C ALA A 946 42.97 -23.50 -15.91
N ASN A 947 42.80 -24.63 -15.21
CA ASN A 947 41.63 -25.52 -15.26
C ASN A 947 40.77 -25.49 -13.97
N THR A 948 40.91 -24.44 -13.16
CA THR A 948 40.09 -24.22 -11.96
C THR A 948 39.42 -22.85 -11.99
N ILE A 949 38.25 -22.77 -11.36
CA ILE A 949 37.54 -21.52 -11.11
C ILE A 949 37.28 -21.42 -9.62
N THR A 950 37.88 -20.41 -8.98
CA THR A 950 37.63 -20.08 -7.58
C THR A 950 36.54 -19.03 -7.50
N LEU A 951 35.50 -19.33 -6.75
CA LEU A 951 34.37 -18.46 -6.47
C LEU A 951 34.54 -17.89 -5.06
N THR A 952 34.29 -16.59 -4.92
CA THR A 952 34.13 -15.94 -3.62
C THR A 952 32.90 -15.06 -3.65
N TRP A 953 32.23 -14.93 -2.51
CA TRP A 953 31.04 -14.10 -2.37
C TRP A 953 31.00 -13.47 -0.97
N SER A 954 30.12 -12.48 -0.80
CA SER A 954 29.78 -11.92 0.50
C SER A 954 28.63 -12.72 1.12
N ALA A 955 28.71 -12.98 2.43
CA ALA A 955 27.60 -13.53 3.18
C ALA A 955 26.43 -12.54 3.14
N GLY A 956 25.29 -12.94 2.57
CA GLY A 956 24.14 -12.05 2.40
C GLY A 956 23.59 -11.54 3.74
N ASP A 957 23.66 -12.36 4.79
CA ASP A 957 23.35 -11.97 6.18
C ASP A 957 24.04 -12.90 7.21
N THR A 958 23.84 -12.60 8.48
CA THR A 958 24.41 -13.35 9.63
C THR A 958 23.67 -14.64 9.99
N THR A 959 22.53 -14.92 9.36
CA THR A 959 21.70 -16.11 9.65
C THR A 959 22.12 -17.33 8.85
N THR A 960 22.97 -17.13 7.84
CA THR A 960 23.48 -18.18 6.96
C THR A 960 24.34 -19.17 7.72
N THR A 961 24.03 -20.46 7.60
CA THR A 961 24.83 -21.55 8.15
C THR A 961 25.61 -22.30 7.07
N HIS A 962 25.03 -22.45 5.87
CA HIS A 962 25.64 -23.19 4.78
C HIS A 962 25.34 -22.56 3.40
N TYR A 963 26.19 -22.83 2.41
CA TYR A 963 26.02 -22.43 1.02
C TYR A 963 25.93 -23.64 0.09
N THR A 964 25.22 -23.48 -1.02
CA THR A 964 25.20 -24.42 -2.15
C THR A 964 25.62 -23.67 -3.41
N VAL A 965 26.61 -24.21 -4.11
CA VAL A 965 27.12 -23.67 -5.37
C VAL A 965 26.49 -24.44 -6.52
N GLN A 966 25.91 -23.70 -7.46
CA GLN A 966 25.27 -24.24 -8.64
C GLN A 966 26.01 -23.79 -9.90
N ARG A 967 26.16 -24.69 -10.88
CA ARG A 967 26.85 -24.48 -12.15
C ARG A 967 25.94 -24.78 -13.34
N SER A 968 26.07 -24.00 -14.42
CA SER A 968 25.45 -24.23 -15.73
C SER A 968 26.48 -23.93 -16.84
N THR A 969 26.43 -24.68 -17.94
CA THR A 969 27.25 -24.43 -19.15
C THR A 969 26.51 -23.60 -20.21
N THR A 970 25.21 -23.36 -20.04
CA THR A 970 24.37 -22.57 -20.96
C THR A 970 23.98 -21.21 -20.38
N GLY A 971 24.25 -20.97 -19.09
CA GLY A 971 23.76 -19.81 -18.35
C GLY A 971 22.28 -19.90 -17.95
N THR A 972 21.59 -20.97 -18.33
CA THR A 972 20.18 -21.25 -18.02
C THR A 972 20.02 -22.65 -17.42
N ASP A 973 18.78 -23.08 -17.14
CA ASP A 973 18.50 -24.45 -16.73
C ASP A 973 19.01 -25.49 -17.77
N PRO A 974 19.45 -26.68 -17.32
CA PRO A 974 19.50 -27.13 -15.92
C PRO A 974 20.73 -26.60 -15.17
N TRP A 975 20.54 -26.22 -13.90
CA TRP A 975 21.63 -25.96 -12.95
C TRP A 975 21.96 -27.25 -12.18
N ILE A 976 23.24 -27.55 -12.02
CA ILE A 976 23.72 -28.67 -11.21
C ILE A 976 24.37 -28.16 -9.92
N ASN A 977 24.10 -28.82 -8.79
CA ASN A 977 24.80 -28.52 -7.53
C ASN A 977 26.20 -29.12 -7.60
N VAL A 978 27.23 -28.28 -7.60
CA VAL A 978 28.64 -28.70 -7.61
C VAL A 978 29.25 -28.76 -6.21
N ALA A 979 28.62 -28.10 -5.24
CA ALA A 979 28.92 -28.24 -3.82
C ALA A 979 27.70 -27.89 -2.96
N THR A 980 27.54 -28.59 -1.84
CA THR A 980 26.51 -28.33 -0.81
C THR A 980 27.19 -28.22 0.56
N ASP A 981 26.45 -27.71 1.55
CA ASP A 981 26.87 -27.68 2.96
C ASP A 981 28.19 -26.92 3.23
N LEU A 982 28.53 -25.95 2.37
CA LEU A 982 29.73 -25.14 2.51
C LEU A 982 29.54 -24.11 3.62
N THR A 983 30.44 -24.05 4.60
CA THR A 983 30.37 -23.07 5.70
C THR A 983 31.19 -21.81 5.43
N SER A 984 32.10 -21.85 4.45
CA SER A 984 32.92 -20.71 4.04
C SER A 984 32.38 -20.07 2.76
N PRO A 985 32.46 -18.73 2.60
CA PRO A 985 31.95 -18.05 1.42
C PRO A 985 32.93 -18.10 0.23
N THR A 986 33.50 -19.28 0.02
CA THR A 986 34.46 -19.58 -1.05
C THR A 986 34.33 -21.03 -1.48
N PHE A 987 34.52 -21.28 -2.77
CA PHE A 987 34.55 -22.61 -3.35
C PHE A 987 35.47 -22.64 -4.57
N THR A 988 36.24 -23.71 -4.75
CA THR A 988 37.06 -23.90 -5.95
C THR A 988 36.55 -25.09 -6.74
N ASP A 989 36.03 -24.83 -7.93
CA ASP A 989 35.63 -25.84 -8.90
C ASP A 989 36.86 -26.26 -9.72
N SER A 990 37.21 -27.54 -9.68
CA SER A 990 38.48 -28.07 -10.21
C SER A 990 38.24 -29.04 -11.37
N SER A 991 39.31 -29.32 -12.14
CA SER A 991 39.28 -30.26 -13.27
C SER A 991 38.30 -29.85 -14.39
N LEU A 992 38.20 -28.55 -14.63
CA LEU A 992 37.34 -27.98 -15.67
C LEU A 992 37.99 -28.12 -17.06
N ALA A 993 37.16 -28.25 -18.10
CA ALA A 993 37.68 -28.31 -19.47
C ALA A 993 38.31 -26.95 -19.83
N PRO A 994 39.46 -26.92 -20.55
CA PRO A 994 40.09 -25.67 -20.99
C PRO A 994 39.21 -24.93 -22.00
N SER A 995 39.39 -23.60 -22.12
CA SER A 995 38.63 -22.75 -23.05
C SER A 995 37.10 -22.92 -22.97
N THR A 996 36.57 -23.28 -21.80
CA THR A 996 35.15 -23.59 -21.58
C THR A 996 34.54 -22.59 -20.61
N SER A 997 33.41 -22.00 -21.00
CA SER A 997 32.67 -21.07 -20.14
C SER A 997 31.75 -21.82 -19.18
N TYR A 998 31.79 -21.43 -17.91
CA TYR A 998 30.91 -21.92 -16.86
C TYR A 998 30.24 -20.74 -16.17
N THR A 999 28.93 -20.83 -15.99
CA THR A 999 28.14 -19.86 -15.23
C THR A 999 27.81 -20.43 -13.86
N TYR A 1000 28.02 -19.63 -12.81
CA TYR A 1000 27.79 -20.02 -11.42
C TYR A 1000 26.78 -19.10 -10.74
N ARG A 1001 26.05 -19.65 -9.77
CA ARG A 1001 25.26 -18.92 -8.79
C ARG A 1001 25.30 -19.63 -7.44
N VAL A 1002 25.07 -18.90 -6.36
CA VAL A 1002 25.16 -19.44 -5.00
C VAL A 1002 23.86 -19.18 -4.26
N THR A 1003 23.39 -20.18 -3.51
CA THR A 1003 22.29 -20.02 -2.54
C THR A 1003 22.81 -20.20 -1.13
N ALA A 1004 22.22 -19.48 -0.17
CA ALA A 1004 22.50 -19.60 1.25
C ALA A 1004 21.36 -20.34 1.96
N THR A 1005 21.68 -21.10 3.00
CA THR A 1005 20.72 -21.82 3.84
C THR A 1005 20.98 -21.48 5.31
N ASN A 1006 19.93 -21.25 6.11
CA ASN A 1006 20.04 -21.02 7.55
C ASN A 1006 19.81 -22.29 8.39
N LEU A 1007 19.87 -22.15 9.72
CA LEU A 1007 19.62 -23.23 10.68
C LEU A 1007 18.19 -23.82 10.63
N PHE A 1008 17.27 -23.22 9.87
CA PHE A 1008 15.89 -23.69 9.67
C PHE A 1008 15.70 -24.46 8.37
N ALA A 1009 16.79 -24.73 7.64
CA ALA A 1009 16.79 -25.33 6.30
C ALA A 1009 15.99 -24.52 5.25
N LEU A 1010 15.91 -23.20 5.44
CA LEU A 1010 15.34 -22.28 4.45
C LEU A 1010 16.45 -21.80 3.52
N THR A 1011 16.19 -21.84 2.22
CA THR A 1011 17.17 -21.48 1.18
C THR A 1011 16.82 -20.13 0.55
N SER A 1012 17.81 -19.26 0.43
CA SER A 1012 17.69 -17.94 -0.19
C SER A 1012 17.39 -18.03 -1.70
N ALA A 1013 16.93 -16.92 -2.30
CA ALA A 1013 17.02 -16.78 -3.74
C ALA A 1013 18.50 -16.85 -4.17
N PRO A 1014 18.82 -17.37 -5.37
CA PRO A 1014 20.20 -17.42 -5.83
C PRO A 1014 20.79 -16.02 -5.97
N SER A 1015 22.11 -15.93 -5.79
CA SER A 1015 22.89 -14.73 -6.12
C SER A 1015 22.70 -14.32 -7.59
N GLY A 1016 23.17 -13.11 -7.92
CA GLY A 1016 23.52 -12.80 -9.31
C GLY A 1016 24.47 -13.87 -9.87
N SER A 1017 24.35 -14.19 -11.15
CA SER A 1017 25.21 -15.20 -11.78
C SER A 1017 26.51 -14.59 -12.29
N VAL A 1018 27.62 -15.30 -12.17
CA VAL A 1018 28.91 -14.94 -12.77
C VAL A 1018 29.31 -15.98 -13.82
N THR A 1019 29.84 -15.54 -14.96
CA THR A 1019 30.39 -16.43 -15.98
C THR A 1019 31.90 -16.26 -16.04
N ALA A 1020 32.63 -17.37 -16.04
CA ALA A 1020 34.08 -17.39 -16.18
C ALA A 1020 34.48 -18.46 -17.21
N THR A 1021 35.53 -18.16 -17.99
CA THR A 1021 36.05 -19.06 -19.03
C THR A 1021 37.44 -19.51 -18.62
N THR A 1022 37.64 -20.82 -18.54
CA THR A 1022 38.95 -21.42 -18.25
C THR A 1022 39.98 -21.03 -19.31
N GLU A 1023 41.25 -20.99 -18.92
CA GLU A 1023 42.32 -20.51 -19.80
C GLU A 1023 42.54 -21.47 -20.98
N ALA A 1024 43.11 -20.94 -22.06
CA ALA A 1024 43.62 -21.77 -23.15
C ALA A 1024 44.83 -22.58 -22.67
N PRO A 1025 45.09 -23.77 -23.24
CA PRO A 1025 46.28 -24.55 -22.92
C PRO A 1025 47.56 -23.72 -23.14
N ALA A 1026 48.50 -23.74 -22.19
CA ALA A 1026 49.75 -22.98 -22.25
C ALA A 1026 50.78 -23.54 -23.24
N ASP A 1027 50.64 -24.80 -23.64
CA ASP A 1027 51.48 -25.47 -24.64
C ASP A 1027 50.91 -25.24 -26.05
N PRO A 1028 51.69 -24.61 -26.98
CA PRO A 1028 51.28 -24.41 -28.36
C PRO A 1028 50.83 -25.68 -29.08
N TYR A 1029 51.47 -26.83 -28.82
CA TYR A 1029 51.07 -28.11 -29.40
C TYR A 1029 49.73 -28.59 -28.83
N ALA A 1030 49.51 -28.46 -27.52
CA ALA A 1030 48.23 -28.80 -26.89
C ALA A 1030 47.09 -27.89 -27.37
N ALA A 1031 47.35 -26.60 -27.58
CA ALA A 1031 46.39 -25.66 -28.14
C ALA A 1031 46.05 -26.02 -29.60
N TRP A 1032 47.06 -26.35 -30.41
CA TRP A 1032 46.87 -26.83 -31.78
C TRP A 1032 46.10 -28.16 -31.83
N THR A 1033 46.39 -29.10 -30.92
CA THR A 1033 45.69 -30.38 -30.80
C THR A 1033 44.22 -30.16 -30.46
N LEU A 1034 43.91 -29.27 -29.52
CA LEU A 1034 42.53 -28.94 -29.17
C LEU A 1034 41.78 -28.34 -30.37
N ALA A 1035 42.41 -27.41 -31.10
CA ALA A 1035 41.79 -26.74 -32.24
C ALA A 1035 41.56 -27.69 -33.44
N ASN A 1036 42.55 -28.54 -33.75
CA ASN A 1036 42.54 -29.34 -34.98
C ASN A 1036 42.10 -30.79 -34.76
N LEU A 1037 42.13 -31.30 -33.53
CA LEU A 1037 41.85 -32.71 -33.22
C LEU A 1037 40.87 -32.88 -32.05
N GLY A 1038 40.48 -31.82 -31.33
CA GLY A 1038 39.72 -31.88 -30.08
C GLY A 1038 38.34 -32.57 -30.13
N THR A 1039 37.82 -32.85 -31.33
CA THR A 1039 36.58 -33.62 -31.52
C THR A 1039 36.80 -35.12 -31.79
N LEU A 1040 38.06 -35.58 -31.89
CA LEU A 1040 38.42 -36.99 -32.12
C LEU A 1040 38.70 -37.72 -30.79
N PRO A 1041 38.66 -39.07 -30.78
CA PRO A 1041 39.09 -39.88 -29.63
C PRO A 1041 40.52 -39.55 -29.14
N ILE A 1042 40.76 -39.65 -27.84
CA ILE A 1042 42.04 -39.28 -27.19
C ILE A 1042 43.25 -40.03 -27.78
N ASP A 1043 43.10 -41.30 -28.15
CA ASP A 1043 44.15 -42.11 -28.77
C ASP A 1043 44.58 -41.58 -30.15
N GLN A 1044 43.68 -40.90 -30.86
CA GLN A 1044 43.98 -40.24 -32.13
C GLN A 1044 44.56 -38.82 -31.96
N GLN A 1045 44.54 -38.25 -30.75
CA GLN A 1045 45.13 -36.94 -30.46
C GLN A 1045 46.60 -37.02 -30.04
N LEU A 1046 47.12 -38.24 -29.81
CA LEU A 1046 48.48 -38.45 -29.33
C LEU A 1046 49.52 -37.93 -30.35
N PRO A 1047 50.69 -37.43 -29.89
CA PRO A 1047 51.76 -36.93 -30.77
C PRO A 1047 52.24 -37.92 -31.84
N GLY A 1048 52.14 -39.22 -31.56
CA GLY A 1048 52.53 -40.31 -32.47
C GLY A 1048 51.38 -40.90 -33.29
N ALA A 1049 50.14 -40.42 -33.11
CA ALA A 1049 49.00 -40.89 -33.86
C ALA A 1049 48.95 -40.24 -35.25
N ASP A 1050 48.33 -40.93 -36.19
CA ASP A 1050 48.19 -40.56 -37.60
C ASP A 1050 46.72 -40.83 -37.98
N PRO A 1051 45.81 -39.86 -37.72
CA PRO A 1051 44.36 -40.06 -37.87
C PRO A 1051 43.89 -40.26 -39.31
N ASP A 1052 44.61 -39.69 -40.28
CA ASP A 1052 44.31 -39.76 -41.70
C ASP A 1052 45.13 -40.83 -42.46
N ALA A 1053 46.04 -41.51 -41.75
CA ALA A 1053 46.80 -42.68 -42.18
C ALA A 1053 47.72 -42.39 -43.39
N ASP A 1054 48.27 -41.19 -43.48
CA ASP A 1054 49.16 -40.77 -44.57
C ASP A 1054 50.66 -41.02 -44.27
N GLY A 1055 50.97 -41.50 -43.07
CA GLY A 1055 52.30 -41.78 -42.58
C GLY A 1055 52.91 -40.65 -41.75
N MET A 1056 52.22 -39.52 -41.57
CA MET A 1056 52.67 -38.40 -40.73
C MET A 1056 51.98 -38.42 -39.37
N ALA A 1057 52.78 -38.46 -38.32
CA ALA A 1057 52.24 -38.34 -36.97
C ALA A 1057 51.82 -36.89 -36.66
N ASN A 1058 50.84 -36.70 -35.78
CA ASN A 1058 50.34 -35.38 -35.36
C ASN A 1058 51.43 -34.37 -34.97
N LEU A 1059 52.52 -34.82 -34.30
CA LEU A 1059 53.64 -33.93 -33.95
C LEU A 1059 54.41 -33.45 -35.20
N LEU A 1060 54.51 -34.30 -36.21
CA LEU A 1060 55.12 -33.96 -37.50
C LEU A 1060 54.19 -33.03 -38.29
N GLU A 1061 52.90 -33.28 -38.31
CA GLU A 1061 51.88 -32.42 -38.92
C GLU A 1061 51.90 -31.00 -38.31
N TYR A 1062 51.95 -30.90 -36.98
CA TYR A 1062 52.14 -29.63 -36.28
C TYR A 1062 53.45 -28.93 -36.68
N ALA A 1063 54.54 -29.70 -36.79
CA ALA A 1063 55.85 -29.17 -37.17
C ALA A 1063 55.88 -28.62 -38.61
N LEU A 1064 55.15 -29.25 -39.52
CA LEU A 1064 55.10 -28.89 -40.93
C LEU A 1064 53.96 -27.89 -41.25
N GLY A 1065 53.00 -27.73 -40.34
CA GLY A 1065 51.86 -26.82 -40.48
C GLY A 1065 50.82 -27.36 -41.45
N THR A 1066 50.61 -28.67 -41.45
CA THR A 1066 49.68 -29.42 -42.29
C THR A 1066 48.43 -29.84 -41.49
N ASP A 1067 47.37 -30.27 -42.19
CA ASP A 1067 46.08 -30.61 -41.56
C ASP A 1067 46.08 -32.09 -41.18
N PRO A 1068 46.05 -32.45 -39.88
CA PRO A 1068 46.16 -33.83 -39.42
C PRO A 1068 44.91 -34.68 -39.68
N ARG A 1069 43.93 -34.15 -40.42
CA ARG A 1069 42.72 -34.85 -40.86
C ARG A 1069 42.67 -35.05 -42.37
N ALA A 1070 43.67 -34.59 -43.11
CA ALA A 1070 43.67 -34.61 -44.56
C ALA A 1070 45.08 -34.86 -45.11
N THR A 1071 45.18 -35.87 -45.97
CA THR A 1071 46.43 -36.33 -46.59
C THR A 1071 47.31 -35.17 -47.08
N ALA A 1072 48.53 -35.09 -46.56
CA ALA A 1072 49.48 -34.04 -46.85
C ALA A 1072 50.69 -34.56 -47.67
N PRO A 1073 51.35 -33.70 -48.48
CA PRO A 1073 52.56 -34.10 -49.18
C PRO A 1073 53.74 -34.28 -48.21
N ASN A 1074 54.34 -35.47 -48.23
CA ASN A 1074 55.56 -35.78 -47.50
C ASN A 1074 56.72 -34.83 -47.84
N PRO A 1075 57.64 -34.56 -46.89
CA PRO A 1075 58.92 -33.91 -47.16
C PRO A 1075 59.56 -34.45 -48.44
N THR A 1076 59.88 -33.57 -49.37
CA THR A 1076 60.33 -33.99 -50.69
C THR A 1076 61.82 -34.29 -50.66
N LEU A 1077 62.18 -35.54 -50.92
CA LEU A 1077 63.57 -35.97 -51.10
C LEU A 1077 63.91 -35.95 -52.60
N THR A 1078 64.92 -35.17 -52.97
CA THR A 1078 65.41 -35.10 -54.37
C THR A 1078 66.92 -35.28 -54.42
N ALA A 1079 67.43 -35.77 -55.55
CA ALA A 1079 68.85 -35.70 -55.85
C ALA A 1079 69.12 -34.40 -56.63
N ALA A 1080 70.02 -33.56 -56.12
CA ALA A 1080 70.37 -32.29 -56.77
C ALA A 1080 71.39 -32.48 -57.90
N VAL A 1081 71.53 -31.45 -58.75
CA VAL A 1081 72.70 -31.26 -59.62
C VAL A 1081 73.95 -31.26 -58.71
N ASP A 1082 74.96 -32.06 -59.03
CA ASP A 1082 76.13 -32.43 -58.18
C ASP A 1082 76.00 -33.69 -57.32
N GLY A 1083 74.90 -34.45 -57.46
CA GLY A 1083 74.80 -35.83 -56.94
C GLY A 1083 74.60 -35.93 -55.42
N ARG A 1084 74.10 -34.89 -54.76
CA ARG A 1084 73.79 -34.88 -53.31
C ARG A 1084 72.30 -35.02 -53.06
N LEU A 1085 71.92 -35.70 -51.97
CA LEU A 1085 70.52 -35.76 -51.53
C LEU A 1085 70.12 -34.44 -50.86
N GLN A 1086 68.94 -33.95 -51.22
CA GLN A 1086 68.31 -32.78 -50.63
C GLN A 1086 66.96 -33.15 -50.03
N LEU A 1087 66.72 -32.75 -48.78
CA LEU A 1087 65.43 -32.87 -48.12
C LEU A 1087 64.78 -31.49 -48.02
N THR A 1088 63.58 -31.34 -48.59
CA THR A 1088 62.80 -30.10 -48.56
C THR A 1088 61.55 -30.27 -47.70
N PHE A 1089 61.34 -29.40 -46.73
CA PHE A 1089 60.18 -29.42 -45.83
C PHE A 1089 59.81 -28.00 -45.36
N ARG A 1090 58.58 -27.78 -44.92
CA ARG A 1090 58.17 -26.51 -44.31
C ARG A 1090 58.46 -26.54 -42.81
N ARG A 1091 59.00 -25.47 -42.24
CA ARG A 1091 59.18 -25.35 -40.78
C ARG A 1091 58.12 -24.43 -40.21
N ALA A 1092 57.01 -24.95 -39.68
CA ALA A 1092 55.88 -24.14 -39.24
C ALA A 1092 55.89 -23.81 -37.73
N ALA A 1093 56.37 -24.73 -36.88
CA ALA A 1093 56.39 -24.55 -35.43
C ALA A 1093 57.76 -24.07 -34.93
N ALA A 1094 57.79 -23.04 -34.08
CA ALA A 1094 59.03 -22.44 -33.54
C ALA A 1094 59.52 -23.11 -32.24
N ASP A 1095 58.62 -23.80 -31.53
CA ASP A 1095 58.76 -24.48 -30.24
C ASP A 1095 59.21 -25.95 -30.38
N LEU A 1096 59.63 -26.35 -31.57
CA LEU A 1096 60.16 -27.68 -31.85
C LEU A 1096 61.61 -27.61 -32.34
N ASN A 1097 62.36 -28.66 -32.06
CA ASN A 1097 63.68 -28.92 -32.60
C ASN A 1097 63.56 -29.80 -33.84
N TYR A 1098 64.14 -29.35 -34.96
CA TYR A 1098 64.15 -30.03 -36.25
C TYR A 1098 65.57 -30.49 -36.55
N GLU A 1099 65.75 -31.80 -36.78
CA GLU A 1099 67.04 -32.36 -37.16
C GLU A 1099 66.91 -33.14 -38.46
N VAL A 1100 67.66 -32.73 -39.47
CA VAL A 1100 67.85 -33.54 -40.68
C VAL A 1100 68.98 -34.51 -40.39
N LEU A 1101 68.69 -35.80 -40.48
CA LEU A 1101 69.62 -36.87 -40.18
C LEU A 1101 69.97 -37.62 -41.46
N GLY A 1102 71.25 -37.94 -41.62
CA GLY A 1102 71.77 -38.77 -42.71
C GLY A 1102 72.22 -40.14 -42.22
N SER A 1103 72.02 -41.18 -43.02
CA SER A 1103 72.51 -42.52 -42.75
C SER A 1103 72.94 -43.22 -44.02
N SER A 1104 73.91 -44.12 -43.89
CA SER A 1104 74.35 -45.01 -44.98
C SER A 1104 73.86 -46.45 -44.82
N ASP A 1105 73.29 -46.80 -43.67
CA ASP A 1105 72.92 -48.18 -43.28
C ASP A 1105 71.52 -48.28 -42.64
N LEU A 1106 70.80 -47.17 -42.50
CA LEU A 1106 69.53 -47.01 -41.76
C LEU A 1106 69.61 -47.29 -40.25
N VAL A 1107 70.79 -47.63 -39.72
CA VAL A 1107 71.02 -47.95 -38.31
C VAL A 1107 71.72 -46.78 -37.62
N THR A 1108 72.84 -46.33 -38.20
CA THR A 1108 73.64 -45.23 -37.69
C THR A 1108 73.22 -43.93 -38.37
N TRP A 1109 72.72 -42.98 -37.59
CA TRP A 1109 72.24 -41.69 -38.08
C TRP A 1109 73.10 -40.56 -37.51
N SER A 1110 73.58 -39.66 -38.37
CA SER A 1110 74.28 -38.45 -37.97
C SER A 1110 73.48 -37.20 -38.33
N VAL A 1111 73.56 -36.17 -37.49
CA VAL A 1111 72.90 -34.88 -37.76
C VAL A 1111 73.61 -34.17 -38.90
N ILE A 1112 72.87 -33.80 -39.94
CA ILE A 1112 73.31 -32.98 -41.07
C ILE A 1112 73.03 -31.51 -40.78
N ALA A 1113 71.84 -31.21 -40.25
CA ALA A 1113 71.45 -29.86 -39.87
C ALA A 1113 70.50 -29.88 -38.67
N THR A 1114 70.65 -28.88 -37.80
CA THR A 1114 69.76 -28.63 -36.66
C THR A 1114 69.08 -27.27 -36.86
N ASN A 1115 67.76 -27.23 -36.72
CA ASN A 1115 66.89 -26.07 -36.93
C ASN A 1115 67.22 -25.26 -38.19
N PRO A 1116 67.31 -25.90 -39.36
CA PRO A 1116 67.65 -25.22 -40.61
C PRO A 1116 66.54 -24.23 -41.00
N GLY A 1117 66.94 -23.09 -41.58
CA GLY A 1117 66.03 -22.08 -42.12
C GLY A 1117 65.20 -21.32 -41.09
N THR A 1118 64.30 -20.46 -41.58
CA THR A 1118 63.42 -19.61 -40.77
C THR A 1118 62.04 -20.26 -40.61
N VAL A 1119 61.41 -20.07 -39.45
CA VAL A 1119 60.04 -20.53 -39.21
C VAL A 1119 59.08 -19.80 -40.16
N GLY A 1120 58.15 -20.54 -40.77
CA GLY A 1120 57.16 -20.07 -41.74
C GLY A 1120 57.48 -20.44 -43.19
N GLU A 1121 58.74 -20.75 -43.50
CA GLU A 1121 59.24 -20.94 -44.87
C GLU A 1121 59.51 -22.41 -45.22
N SER A 1122 59.67 -22.69 -46.51
CA SER A 1122 60.16 -23.97 -47.01
C SER A 1122 61.68 -24.00 -46.93
N VAL A 1123 62.22 -25.06 -46.33
CA VAL A 1123 63.64 -25.24 -46.01
C VAL A 1123 64.17 -26.42 -46.80
N THR A 1124 65.25 -26.20 -47.55
CA THR A 1124 65.98 -27.26 -48.28
C THR A 1124 67.33 -27.51 -47.60
N VAL A 1125 67.57 -28.74 -47.14
CA VAL A 1125 68.85 -29.16 -46.56
C VAL A 1125 69.54 -30.13 -47.50
N SER A 1126 70.78 -29.81 -47.89
CA SER A 1126 71.63 -30.67 -48.72
C SER A 1126 72.57 -31.51 -47.85
N ASP A 1127 72.65 -32.81 -48.10
CA ASP A 1127 73.69 -33.67 -47.53
C ASP A 1127 75.06 -33.29 -48.11
N ALA A 1128 76.12 -33.40 -47.30
CA ALA A 1128 77.48 -33.14 -47.73
C ALA A 1128 78.06 -34.30 -48.57
N VAL A 1129 77.46 -35.49 -48.48
CA VAL A 1129 77.92 -36.72 -49.15
C VAL A 1129 77.39 -36.77 -50.60
N THR A 1130 78.31 -36.84 -51.56
CA THR A 1130 78.01 -37.04 -52.97
C THR A 1130 77.80 -38.52 -53.28
N LEU A 1131 76.74 -38.86 -54.00
CA LEU A 1131 76.42 -40.21 -54.47
C LEU A 1131 77.38 -40.59 -55.60
N THR A 1132 78.40 -41.37 -55.28
CA THR A 1132 79.25 -42.07 -56.25
C THR A 1132 78.95 -43.56 -56.09
N GLU A 1133 78.71 -44.27 -57.18
CA GLU A 1133 78.09 -45.60 -57.21
C GLU A 1133 78.50 -46.52 -56.02
N SER A 1134 77.61 -46.60 -55.01
CA SER A 1134 77.75 -47.32 -53.73
C SER A 1134 78.64 -46.63 -52.66
N PRO A 1135 78.14 -46.39 -51.42
CA PRO A 1135 76.94 -46.95 -50.77
C PRO A 1135 75.65 -46.12 -50.90
N ARG A 1136 74.50 -46.75 -50.59
CA ARG A 1136 73.17 -46.10 -50.50
C ARG A 1136 73.16 -45.05 -49.39
N ARG A 1137 72.49 -43.93 -49.60
CA ARG A 1137 72.36 -42.82 -48.64
C ARG A 1137 70.90 -42.50 -48.37
N PHE A 1138 70.56 -42.21 -47.12
CA PHE A 1138 69.19 -41.94 -46.67
C PHE A 1138 69.14 -40.67 -45.85
N LEU A 1139 68.08 -39.87 -46.02
CA LEU A 1139 67.77 -38.72 -45.18
C LEU A 1139 66.45 -38.94 -44.45
N ARG A 1140 66.34 -38.43 -43.22
CA ARG A 1140 65.05 -38.29 -42.52
C ARG A 1140 65.00 -36.99 -41.75
N LEU A 1141 63.78 -36.48 -41.57
CA LEU A 1141 63.50 -35.41 -40.62
C LEU A 1141 63.13 -36.02 -39.27
N ARG A 1142 63.77 -35.57 -38.20
CA ARG A 1142 63.38 -35.85 -36.82
C ARG A 1142 62.90 -34.55 -36.19
N VAL A 1143 61.71 -34.59 -35.58
CA VAL A 1143 61.17 -33.48 -34.81
C VAL A 1143 61.02 -33.90 -33.36
N THR A 1144 61.45 -33.06 -32.43
CA THR A 1144 61.33 -33.27 -30.98
C THR A 1144 60.94 -31.96 -30.29
N THR A 1145 60.25 -32.02 -29.16
CA THR A 1145 59.91 -30.84 -28.36
C THR A 1145 61.16 -30.16 -27.78
N THR A 1146 61.20 -28.83 -27.68
CA THR A 1146 62.39 -28.08 -27.19
C THR A 1146 62.58 -28.10 -25.68
N SER A 1147 61.60 -28.61 -24.91
CA SER A 1147 61.70 -28.81 -23.47
C SER A 1147 61.47 -30.28 -23.14
N LEU A 1148 62.41 -30.90 -22.43
CA LEU A 1148 62.11 -32.06 -21.60
C LEU A 1148 61.22 -31.55 -20.46
N PRO A 1149 59.96 -31.97 -20.32
CA PRO A 1149 59.34 -31.98 -19.01
C PRO A 1149 60.00 -33.14 -18.27
N THR A 1150 60.84 -32.83 -17.28
CA THR A 1150 61.05 -33.77 -16.17
C THR A 1150 59.68 -34.12 -15.62
N GLN A 1151 59.21 -35.35 -15.86
CA GLN A 1151 58.13 -35.93 -15.06
C GLN A 1151 58.68 -36.09 -13.64
N GLY A 1152 58.27 -35.19 -12.75
CA GLY A 1152 58.28 -35.46 -11.32
C GLY A 1152 57.07 -36.35 -11.00
N GLY A 1153 57.33 -37.52 -10.42
CA GLY A 1153 56.35 -38.21 -9.59
C GLY A 1153 56.17 -37.56 -8.24
#